data_AF-A0A8S4MNN0-F1
#
_entry.id   AF-A0A8S4MNN0-F1
#
_cell.length_a   1.000
_cell.length_b   1.000
_cell.length_c   1.000
_cell.angle_alpha   90.00
_cell.angle_beta   90.00
_cell.angle_gamma   90.00
#
_symmetry.space_group_name_H-M   'P 1'
#
loop_
_entity.id
_entity.type
_entity.pdbx_description
1 polymer ?
#
loop_
_entity_poly.entity_id
_entity_poly.type
_entity_poly.pdbx_seq_one_letter_code
_entity_poly.pdbx_strand_id
1 'polypeptide(L)'
;MVTSTATVHRNKENISPTVPSTTDTSTATVHRNKENISPTVPSTTVTSTATVHSNKERTPPSVDSATSSETLHHLMQYAQSDKCAGTWCVTKLQNAMELCKLETKFVNGHKACRVVTVSNTLSVSVTYNGSPVDMPKMGLPSHINNTQEFENVLLKIGNTPACGGLRGQIYTQTKYPALKAAVETVCEDSAEPQQLLRSLECSQLVSVAPGAKVVRCTKCDSLRSAVKQARWRREKLKRVTGNVSQIPAKKTRWDFLSEEEKKNRYNAEQAKRVRADDRAEYHKDRYATLKETIRLAKEDHEDIEHMFNKMDSDVTKLFPKEHRKQLLWKIQRDHVLNKRNQWNPEFLDVCLQLWQRSKQGYADLKDSGFLKLPSERLLQYKKNTVNQRPGLHTEVFEWMNKEAEQQRVTERGRHGFIVFDEMKIQGSVQLRRVGDEFEIAGLVDMGDFYHSMQSLQTGGEQKAEMATHVFQVAFKGCEGFFFPFVWYPTTEIAPICIFNCHWDSVFYLEEYGFFSHACLCDGGQANRDFIKGHFGSEENAIAKKFTINNLYGEGSYSFIMDPPHNIKKLRNNLEKSTVTGTARCFKTRGQNILWAHLKEAYLHDKTNARAPLTSCKIRDGHFQLTPATRMRNHLASDVFSDDMLELLDNYQEFKRHQKGDDDSMSLTREYISAANEFVQIFANTKPIRTMDDPRLMRLDAALHWFLDWKQDVMDSVNLTSKERNKSYISEKLHFDLCSMVFGFKSYVHTMTSQFPGMGLVAGHTNQDALENMFGCIRASNGSNTNPTVLQYGPSVNGYIHCRSFKVRNGNSARKN
;
A
#
# COMPACT_ATOMS: atom_id res chain seq x y z
N MET A 1 45.75 -21.58 -37.07
CA MET A 1 46.73 -22.01 -36.06
C MET A 1 45.98 -22.45 -34.82
N VAL A 2 46.15 -23.74 -34.49
CA VAL A 2 45.82 -24.50 -33.27
C VAL A 2 44.47 -24.23 -32.56
N THR A 3 43.56 -25.16 -32.84
CA THR A 3 42.37 -25.58 -32.10
C THR A 3 42.67 -26.17 -30.72
N SER A 4 41.81 -25.95 -29.72
CA SER A 4 41.31 -27.04 -28.83
C SER A 4 40.23 -26.53 -27.85
N THR A 5 39.03 -27.07 -28.03
CA THR A 5 37.92 -27.23 -27.07
C THR A 5 38.27 -28.16 -25.91
N ALA A 6 37.66 -27.99 -24.73
CA ALA A 6 37.15 -29.08 -23.88
C ALA A 6 36.34 -28.56 -22.69
N THR A 7 35.44 -29.42 -22.22
CA THR A 7 34.21 -29.15 -21.48
C THR A 7 34.16 -30.05 -20.21
N VAL A 8 33.27 -29.71 -19.26
CA VAL A 8 32.71 -30.56 -18.16
C VAL A 8 33.73 -31.00 -17.06
N HIS A 9 33.47 -31.12 -15.75
CA HIS A 9 32.30 -31.64 -15.02
C HIS A 9 32.22 -31.21 -13.54
N ARG A 10 31.03 -31.47 -12.98
CA ARG A 10 30.47 -31.26 -11.63
C ARG A 10 30.79 -32.46 -10.73
N ASN A 11 31.20 -32.27 -9.46
CA ASN A 11 30.58 -32.90 -8.26
C ASN A 11 31.38 -32.73 -6.94
N LYS A 12 30.66 -32.18 -5.95
CA LYS A 12 30.37 -32.69 -4.59
C LYS A 12 31.46 -33.34 -3.70
N GLU A 13 31.47 -32.77 -2.49
CA GLU A 13 31.42 -33.40 -1.15
C GLU A 13 32.70 -33.54 -0.30
N ASN A 14 32.63 -32.82 0.84
CA ASN A 14 33.00 -33.17 2.22
C ASN A 14 34.44 -33.57 2.56
N ILE A 15 35.00 -32.90 3.59
CA ILE A 15 35.48 -33.47 4.89
C ILE A 15 36.37 -32.40 5.58
N SER A 16 35.97 -31.95 6.77
CA SER A 16 36.81 -31.29 7.79
C SER A 16 37.49 -32.38 8.66
N PRO A 17 38.21 -32.11 9.77
CA PRO A 17 38.98 -30.93 10.24
C PRO A 17 40.37 -31.32 10.84
N THR A 18 41.30 -30.37 11.10
CA THR A 18 42.10 -30.30 12.36
C THR A 18 43.08 -29.11 12.43
N VAL A 19 42.92 -28.30 13.49
CA VAL A 19 43.88 -27.73 14.48
C VAL A 19 45.38 -27.56 14.09
N PRO A 20 46.00 -26.44 14.52
CA PRO A 20 47.13 -26.59 15.46
C PRO A 20 47.04 -25.67 16.69
N SER A 21 47.50 -26.24 17.81
CA SER A 21 47.82 -25.65 19.11
C SER A 21 49.30 -25.28 19.21
N THR A 22 49.65 -24.33 20.09
CA THR A 22 50.84 -24.25 20.99
C THR A 22 50.85 -22.83 21.62
N THR A 23 50.62 -22.62 22.94
CA THR A 23 51.55 -22.66 24.12
C THR A 23 52.76 -21.72 23.95
N ASP A 24 53.11 -20.79 24.85
CA ASP A 24 53.49 -20.93 26.27
C ASP A 24 53.68 -19.51 26.93
N THR A 25 53.07 -19.18 28.08
CA THR A 25 53.52 -19.19 29.51
C THR A 25 54.33 -17.99 30.07
N SER A 26 53.81 -17.41 31.18
CA SER A 26 54.50 -17.06 32.47
C SER A 26 53.54 -16.24 33.39
N THR A 27 52.89 -16.77 34.44
CA THR A 27 53.25 -16.99 35.87
C THR A 27 53.65 -15.77 36.72
N ALA A 28 52.78 -15.39 37.68
CA ALA A 28 53.06 -15.16 39.12
C ALA A 28 51.75 -14.76 39.88
N THR A 29 51.05 -15.62 40.65
CA THR A 29 51.14 -15.96 42.10
C THR A 29 50.48 -14.99 43.11
N VAL A 30 49.29 -15.38 43.60
CA VAL A 30 48.74 -15.42 44.99
C VAL A 30 48.92 -14.21 45.94
N HIS A 31 47.80 -13.64 46.44
CA HIS A 31 47.40 -13.77 47.86
C HIS A 31 45.98 -13.23 48.18
N ARG A 32 45.34 -14.00 49.07
CA ARG A 32 44.08 -13.80 49.78
C ARG A 32 44.35 -12.90 51.00
N ASN A 33 43.46 -11.96 51.33
CA ASN A 33 43.05 -11.73 52.72
C ASN A 33 41.81 -10.83 52.85
N LYS A 34 40.91 -11.29 53.71
CA LYS A 34 39.87 -10.52 54.40
C LYS A 34 40.57 -9.70 55.49
N GLU A 35 40.10 -8.48 55.75
CA GLU A 35 39.90 -8.00 57.12
C GLU A 35 39.00 -6.76 57.16
N ASN A 36 38.20 -6.71 58.23
CA ASN A 36 37.36 -5.60 58.67
C ASN A 36 38.23 -4.36 58.98
N ILE A 37 37.61 -3.18 58.98
CA ILE A 37 37.71 -2.15 60.04
C ILE A 37 36.88 -0.91 59.63
N SER A 38 36.06 -0.41 60.55
CA SER A 38 35.33 0.87 60.51
C SER A 38 36.28 2.08 60.49
N PRO A 39 35.84 3.27 60.03
CA PRO A 39 35.60 4.36 61.00
C PRO A 39 34.42 5.28 60.60
N THR A 40 33.58 5.76 61.52
CA THR A 40 33.75 6.91 62.44
C THR A 40 33.84 8.28 61.77
N VAL A 41 32.90 9.14 62.18
CA VAL A 41 32.65 10.56 61.84
C VAL A 41 33.72 11.50 62.41
N PRO A 42 33.97 12.66 61.76
CA PRO A 42 33.86 13.98 62.43
C PRO A 42 33.18 15.01 61.49
N SER A 43 32.03 15.61 61.83
CA SER A 43 31.78 16.82 62.65
C SER A 43 32.38 18.14 62.16
N THR A 44 31.47 19.10 61.86
CA THR A 44 31.51 20.57 62.03
C THR A 44 32.46 21.37 61.11
N THR A 45 32.15 22.53 60.51
CA THR A 45 31.19 23.63 60.77
C THR A 45 31.20 24.55 59.54
N VAL A 46 30.08 25.16 59.12
CA VAL A 46 30.10 26.53 58.57
C VAL A 46 28.85 27.28 59.07
N THR A 47 29.14 28.43 59.65
CA THR A 47 28.30 29.35 60.41
C THR A 47 27.34 30.13 59.53
N SER A 48 26.12 30.32 60.05
CA SER A 48 25.10 31.25 59.58
C SER A 48 25.28 32.62 60.23
N THR A 49 25.19 33.69 59.45
CA THR A 49 24.96 35.06 59.94
C THR A 49 23.47 35.34 59.98
N ALA A 50 22.94 35.60 61.18
CA ALA A 50 21.59 36.11 61.41
C ALA A 50 21.66 37.48 62.09
N THR A 51 20.94 38.45 61.54
CA THR A 51 20.65 39.73 62.19
C THR A 51 19.21 39.74 62.66
N VAL A 52 19.03 40.18 63.90
CA VAL A 52 17.84 40.13 64.75
C VAL A 52 16.73 41.08 64.29
N HIS A 53 15.47 40.63 64.35
CA HIS A 53 14.37 41.48 64.80
C HIS A 53 13.39 40.70 65.69
N SER A 54 13.18 41.25 66.88
CA SER A 54 12.27 40.86 67.95
C SER A 54 10.78 40.93 67.56
N ASN A 55 9.94 40.00 68.04
CA ASN A 55 8.98 40.29 69.13
C ASN A 55 7.91 39.19 69.34
N LYS A 56 7.65 38.97 70.64
CA LYS A 56 6.38 38.62 71.30
C LYS A 56 5.79 37.21 71.15
N GLU A 57 5.94 36.48 72.26
CA GLU A 57 5.03 35.45 72.75
C GLU A 57 3.55 35.86 72.68
N ARG A 58 2.70 34.94 72.26
CA ARG A 58 1.30 34.84 72.71
C ARG A 58 0.94 33.39 72.95
N THR A 59 0.60 33.09 74.19
CA THR A 59 -0.13 31.92 74.66
C THR A 59 -1.52 31.82 73.99
N PRO A 60 -2.03 30.60 73.71
CA PRO A 60 -3.39 30.42 73.20
C PRO A 60 -4.44 30.45 74.34
N PRO A 61 -5.68 30.90 74.07
CA PRO A 61 -6.73 30.97 75.07
C PRO A 61 -7.39 29.60 75.31
N SER A 62 -7.69 29.31 76.57
CA SER A 62 -8.56 28.21 77.01
C SER A 62 -10.02 28.51 76.65
N VAL A 63 -10.74 27.52 76.10
CA VAL A 63 -12.19 27.61 75.88
C VAL A 63 -12.86 26.70 76.92
N ASP A 64 -13.45 27.32 77.93
CA ASP A 64 -14.37 26.68 78.87
C ASP A 64 -15.83 26.89 78.42
N SER A 65 -16.62 25.81 78.54
CA SER A 65 -18.09 25.73 78.51
C SER A 65 -18.85 26.43 77.37
N ALA A 66 -18.74 25.93 76.13
CA ALA A 66 -19.65 26.27 75.04
C ALA A 66 -20.66 25.14 74.77
N THR A 67 -21.90 25.49 74.41
CA THR A 67 -22.90 24.50 73.98
C THR A 67 -22.48 23.87 72.64
N SER A 68 -22.83 22.60 72.38
CA SER A 68 -22.37 21.88 71.17
C SER A 68 -22.75 22.56 69.84
N SER A 69 -23.77 23.43 69.87
CA SER A 69 -24.19 24.29 68.74
C SER A 69 -23.23 25.46 68.46
N GLU A 70 -22.67 26.09 69.49
CA GLU A 70 -21.70 27.19 69.36
C GLU A 70 -20.35 26.69 68.84
N THR A 71 -19.91 25.51 69.29
CA THR A 71 -18.68 24.86 68.79
C THR A 71 -18.80 24.51 67.31
N LEU A 72 -19.96 24.01 66.85
CA LEU A 72 -20.21 23.75 65.42
C LEU A 72 -20.13 25.04 64.60
N HIS A 73 -20.68 26.15 65.11
CA HIS A 73 -20.61 27.45 64.44
C HIS A 73 -19.17 27.97 64.32
N HIS A 74 -18.33 27.79 65.34
CA HIS A 74 -16.90 28.13 65.28
C HIS A 74 -16.12 27.24 64.30
N LEU A 75 -16.38 25.94 64.25
CA LEU A 75 -15.76 25.02 63.28
C LEU A 75 -16.15 25.36 61.83
N MET A 76 -17.40 25.78 61.62
CA MET A 76 -17.86 26.28 60.32
C MET A 76 -17.12 27.54 59.87
N GLN A 77 -16.95 28.53 60.75
CA GLN A 77 -16.17 29.73 60.45
C GLN A 77 -14.70 29.41 60.17
N TYR A 78 -14.11 28.47 60.93
CA TYR A 78 -12.74 28.00 60.68
C TYR A 78 -12.60 27.34 59.31
N ALA A 79 -13.52 26.44 58.95
CA ALA A 79 -13.50 25.72 57.68
C ALA A 79 -13.67 26.61 56.44
N GLN A 80 -14.33 27.77 56.59
CA GLN A 80 -14.50 28.78 55.54
C GLN A 80 -13.34 29.80 55.48
N SER A 81 -12.41 29.78 56.44
CA SER A 81 -11.27 30.69 56.48
C SER A 81 -10.08 30.15 55.67
N ASP A 82 -9.19 31.05 55.20
CA ASP A 82 -7.94 30.70 54.51
C ASP A 82 -6.94 29.93 55.39
N LYS A 83 -7.25 29.71 56.68
CA LYS A 83 -6.43 28.96 57.64
C LYS A 83 -6.68 27.45 57.61
N CYS A 84 -7.77 26.99 56.99
CA CYS A 84 -8.10 25.56 56.92
C CYS A 84 -7.24 24.84 55.86
N ALA A 85 -6.61 23.72 56.24
CA ALA A 85 -5.73 22.98 55.35
C ALA A 85 -6.49 22.25 54.21
N GLY A 86 -6.41 22.80 53.00
CA GLY A 86 -6.89 22.20 51.75
C GLY A 86 -8.24 22.75 51.25
N THR A 87 -8.47 22.70 49.94
CA THR A 87 -9.71 23.20 49.31
C THR A 87 -10.88 22.26 49.56
N TRP A 88 -11.67 22.51 50.61
CA TRP A 88 -12.94 21.84 50.91
C TRP A 88 -14.12 22.78 50.63
N CYS A 89 -15.17 22.26 50.01
CA CYS A 89 -16.45 22.97 49.85
C CYS A 89 -17.32 22.70 51.08
N VAL A 90 -17.74 23.74 51.80
CA VAL A 90 -18.50 23.62 53.05
C VAL A 90 -19.98 23.91 52.80
N THR A 91 -20.85 22.96 53.17
CA THR A 91 -22.31 23.10 53.09
C THR A 91 -22.91 23.09 54.49
N LYS A 92 -23.76 24.09 54.80
CA LYS A 92 -24.51 24.17 56.07
C LYS A 92 -25.79 23.33 55.97
N LEU A 93 -25.99 22.41 56.91
CA LEU A 93 -27.24 21.70 57.10
C LEU A 93 -27.91 22.15 58.41
N GLN A 94 -29.20 21.86 58.57
CA GLN A 94 -30.01 22.37 59.69
C GLN A 94 -29.47 21.93 61.07
N ASN A 95 -28.86 20.75 61.16
CA ASN A 95 -28.26 20.19 62.40
C ASN A 95 -26.84 19.59 62.20
N ALA A 96 -26.15 19.95 61.11
CA ALA A 96 -24.83 19.41 60.76
C ALA A 96 -24.09 20.34 59.78
N MET A 97 -22.80 20.08 59.56
CA MET A 97 -22.04 20.63 58.43
C MET A 97 -21.44 19.51 57.59
N GLU A 98 -21.40 19.70 56.27
CA GLU A 98 -20.74 18.80 55.33
C GLU A 98 -19.56 19.50 54.65
N LEU A 99 -18.42 18.81 54.59
CA LEU A 99 -17.23 19.25 53.87
C LEU A 99 -16.94 18.29 52.71
N CYS A 100 -17.02 18.80 51.49
CA CYS A 100 -16.84 18.04 50.26
C CYS A 100 -15.54 18.40 49.56
N LYS A 101 -14.72 17.41 49.19
CA LYS A 101 -13.50 17.60 48.38
C LYS A 101 -13.53 16.73 47.13
N LEU A 102 -13.45 17.38 45.97
CA LEU A 102 -13.33 16.74 44.66
C LEU A 102 -11.85 16.57 44.30
N GLU A 103 -11.45 15.38 43.84
CA GLU A 103 -10.09 15.16 43.38
C GLU A 103 -9.83 15.82 42.01
N THR A 104 -8.61 16.34 41.83
CA THR A 104 -8.17 17.05 40.62
C THR A 104 -7.86 16.12 39.44
N LYS A 105 -7.66 14.82 39.68
CA LYS A 105 -7.34 13.83 38.65
C LYS A 105 -8.54 12.94 38.36
N PHE A 106 -8.82 12.73 37.08
CA PHE A 106 -9.82 11.75 36.64
C PHE A 106 -9.29 10.34 36.84
N VAL A 107 -10.05 9.51 37.54
CA VAL A 107 -9.79 8.07 37.65
C VAL A 107 -10.95 7.36 36.97
N ASN A 108 -10.70 6.72 35.84
CA ASN A 108 -11.72 6.01 35.04
C ASN A 108 -12.94 6.88 34.65
N GLY A 109 -12.72 8.15 34.29
CA GLY A 109 -13.77 9.02 33.72
C GLY A 109 -14.69 9.72 34.74
N HIS A 110 -14.47 9.54 36.06
CA HIS A 110 -15.21 10.24 37.10
C HIS A 110 -14.25 10.98 38.07
N LYS A 111 -14.70 12.10 38.67
CA LYS A 111 -13.99 12.77 39.77
C LYS A 111 -14.39 12.10 41.09
N ALA A 112 -13.42 11.65 41.88
CA ALA A 112 -13.68 11.12 43.21
C ALA A 112 -14.09 12.25 44.17
N CYS A 113 -15.05 11.99 45.05
CA CYS A 113 -15.58 12.93 46.04
C CYS A 113 -15.45 12.34 47.45
N ARG A 114 -14.87 13.13 48.37
CA ARG A 114 -14.79 12.82 49.80
C ARG A 114 -15.72 13.75 50.56
N VAL A 115 -16.56 13.21 51.44
CA VAL A 115 -17.49 14.00 52.25
C VAL A 115 -17.22 13.71 53.73
N VAL A 116 -17.01 14.76 54.51
CA VAL A 116 -16.91 14.70 55.98
C VAL A 116 -18.15 15.39 56.55
N THR A 117 -18.94 14.69 57.33
CA THR A 117 -20.13 15.23 57.98
C THR A 117 -19.87 15.36 59.48
N VAL A 118 -20.08 16.55 60.02
CA VAL A 118 -19.98 16.83 61.46
C VAL A 118 -21.35 17.26 61.97
N SER A 119 -21.89 16.52 62.94
CA SER A 119 -23.20 16.82 63.53
C SER A 119 -23.13 17.90 64.61
N ASN A 120 -24.29 18.39 65.05
CA ASN A 120 -24.44 19.28 66.21
C ASN A 120 -24.07 18.65 67.57
N THR A 121 -23.84 17.34 67.63
CA THR A 121 -23.24 16.65 68.79
C THR A 121 -21.74 16.42 68.63
N LEU A 122 -21.13 17.06 67.63
CA LEU A 122 -19.72 16.95 67.26
C LEU A 122 -19.29 15.53 66.87
N SER A 123 -20.25 14.67 66.50
CA SER A 123 -19.92 13.36 65.91
C SER A 123 -19.47 13.53 64.47
N VAL A 124 -18.45 12.78 64.06
CA VAL A 124 -17.85 12.86 62.73
C VAL A 124 -18.09 11.55 61.97
N SER A 125 -18.66 11.66 60.78
CA SER A 125 -18.76 10.56 59.83
C SER A 125 -18.12 10.96 58.49
N VAL A 126 -17.60 9.98 57.77
CA VAL A 126 -16.85 10.22 56.54
C VAL A 126 -17.33 9.24 55.48
N THR A 127 -17.59 9.76 54.29
CA THR A 127 -17.92 8.97 53.12
C THR A 127 -16.98 9.24 51.95
N TYR A 128 -16.71 8.20 51.18
CA TYR A 128 -15.95 8.26 49.94
C TYR A 128 -16.83 7.77 48.79
N ASN A 129 -17.18 8.65 47.85
CA ASN A 129 -18.17 8.38 46.80
C ASN A 129 -19.47 7.74 47.34
N GLY A 130 -19.94 8.20 48.51
CA GLY A 130 -21.16 7.70 49.17
C GLY A 130 -20.99 6.42 50.01
N SER A 131 -19.80 5.81 50.07
CA SER A 131 -19.55 4.65 50.95
C SER A 131 -18.94 5.08 52.29
N PRO A 132 -19.41 4.56 53.45
CA PRO A 132 -18.90 4.94 54.76
C PRO A 132 -17.47 4.46 54.99
N VAL A 133 -16.70 5.27 55.72
CA VAL A 133 -15.31 4.99 56.12
C VAL A 133 -15.27 4.55 57.59
N ASP A 134 -14.53 3.48 57.88
CA ASP A 134 -14.30 2.95 59.23
C ASP A 134 -13.28 3.82 59.97
N MET A 135 -13.80 4.82 60.73
CA MET A 135 -13.01 5.83 61.45
C MET A 135 -12.06 5.24 62.53
N PRO A 136 -12.49 4.27 63.37
CA PRO A 136 -11.62 3.64 64.37
C PRO A 136 -10.36 2.99 63.78
N LYS A 137 -10.45 2.31 62.63
CA LYS A 137 -9.29 1.71 61.96
C LYS A 137 -8.27 2.71 61.43
N MET A 138 -8.68 3.96 61.21
CA MET A 138 -7.78 5.05 60.82
C MET A 138 -7.10 5.72 62.01
N GLY A 139 -7.41 5.32 63.25
CA GLY A 139 -7.03 6.06 64.45
C GLY A 139 -7.54 7.50 64.41
N LEU A 140 -8.77 7.69 63.89
CA LEU A 140 -9.47 8.97 63.88
C LEU A 140 -10.62 8.92 64.91
N PRO A 141 -10.86 10.01 65.65
CA PRO A 141 -11.90 10.04 66.65
C PRO A 141 -13.29 10.15 66.00
N SER A 142 -14.29 9.47 66.57
CA SER A 142 -15.70 9.55 66.14
C SER A 142 -16.41 10.80 66.68
N HIS A 143 -15.79 11.50 67.63
CA HIS A 143 -16.22 12.78 68.18
C HIS A 143 -15.03 13.74 68.25
N ILE A 144 -15.25 15.01 67.92
CA ILE A 144 -14.23 16.06 67.98
C ILE A 144 -14.57 17.06 69.08
N ASN A 145 -13.59 17.50 69.85
CA ASN A 145 -13.81 18.45 70.96
C ASN A 145 -13.14 19.81 70.71
N ASN A 146 -12.22 19.90 69.74
CA ASN A 146 -11.48 21.12 69.45
C ASN A 146 -11.13 21.23 67.95
N THR A 147 -10.71 22.43 67.53
CA THR A 147 -10.35 22.74 66.14
C THR A 147 -9.13 21.95 65.66
N GLN A 148 -8.22 21.56 66.56
CA GLN A 148 -7.02 20.80 66.21
C GLN A 148 -7.36 19.35 65.81
N GLU A 149 -8.28 18.71 66.52
CA GLU A 149 -8.80 17.37 66.19
C GLU A 149 -9.56 17.40 64.86
N PHE A 150 -10.36 18.44 64.62
CA PHE A 150 -11.05 18.66 63.36
C PHE A 150 -10.07 18.80 62.18
N GLU A 151 -9.00 19.59 62.34
CA GLU A 151 -7.99 19.77 61.30
C GLU A 151 -7.19 18.49 61.04
N ASN A 152 -6.85 17.73 62.09
CA ASN A 152 -6.20 16.43 61.96
C ASN A 152 -7.07 15.44 61.17
N VAL A 153 -8.38 15.43 61.40
CA VAL A 153 -9.35 14.63 60.64
C VAL A 153 -9.33 15.03 59.15
N LEU A 154 -9.43 16.32 58.84
CA LEU A 154 -9.43 16.82 57.45
C LEU A 154 -8.10 16.58 56.71
N LEU A 155 -6.96 16.75 57.38
CA LEU A 155 -5.63 16.49 56.82
C LEU A 155 -5.43 14.99 56.52
N LYS A 156 -5.80 14.13 57.46
CA LYS A 156 -5.63 12.67 57.31
C LYS A 156 -6.56 12.14 56.22
N ILE A 157 -7.83 12.56 56.21
CA ILE A 157 -8.78 12.16 55.17
C ILE A 157 -8.41 12.77 53.84
N GLY A 158 -7.91 14.02 53.79
CA GLY A 158 -7.51 14.70 52.57
C GLY A 158 -6.33 14.06 51.83
N ASN A 159 -5.49 13.31 52.55
CA ASN A 159 -4.26 12.71 52.02
C ASN A 159 -4.30 11.17 51.90
N THR A 160 -5.33 10.49 52.41
CA THR A 160 -5.37 9.01 52.37
C THR A 160 -6.05 8.47 51.10
N PRO A 161 -5.41 7.56 50.31
CA PRO A 161 -6.01 6.95 49.13
C PRO A 161 -6.93 5.75 49.46
N ALA A 162 -8.11 5.65 48.85
CA ALA A 162 -9.07 4.55 49.07
C ALA A 162 -8.98 3.42 48.00
N CYS A 163 -9.11 2.15 48.40
CA CYS A 163 -9.01 0.99 47.49
C CYS A 163 -9.88 -0.20 47.94
N GLY A 164 -10.80 -0.66 47.09
CA GLY A 164 -11.72 -1.77 47.36
C GLY A 164 -11.21 -3.18 47.03
N GLY A 165 -9.94 -3.36 46.65
CA GLY A 165 -9.32 -4.69 46.44
C GLY A 165 -9.90 -5.51 45.27
N LEU A 166 -9.65 -6.83 45.26
CA LEU A 166 -10.16 -7.77 44.25
C LEU A 166 -11.10 -8.81 44.91
N ARG A 167 -12.43 -8.71 44.68
CA ARG A 167 -13.45 -9.68 45.14
C ARG A 167 -13.74 -10.74 44.06
N GLY A 168 -13.89 -12.01 44.45
CA GLY A 168 -14.37 -13.11 43.59
C GLY A 168 -14.02 -14.52 44.11
N GLN A 169 -14.46 -15.58 43.43
CA GLN A 169 -13.98 -16.96 43.70
C GLN A 169 -12.52 -17.07 43.26
N ILE A 170 -11.61 -16.91 44.22
CA ILE A 170 -10.18 -17.04 43.98
C ILE A 170 -9.79 -18.47 44.36
N TYR A 171 -9.43 -19.28 43.37
CA TYR A 171 -8.92 -20.63 43.63
C TYR A 171 -7.51 -20.50 44.23
N THR A 172 -7.39 -20.63 45.55
CA THR A 172 -6.15 -20.44 46.33
C THR A 172 -5.06 -21.49 46.10
N GLN A 173 -5.24 -22.46 45.19
CA GLN A 173 -4.17 -23.40 44.83
C GLN A 173 -3.22 -22.87 43.75
N THR A 174 -2.85 -21.59 43.80
CA THR A 174 -1.82 -21.05 42.92
C THR A 174 -0.45 -21.03 43.61
N LYS A 175 0.37 -22.04 43.33
CA LYS A 175 1.83 -22.05 43.61
C LYS A 175 2.56 -21.00 42.75
N TYR A 176 2.28 -19.72 42.96
CA TYR A 176 3.10 -18.62 42.44
C TYR A 176 3.78 -17.90 43.61
N PRO A 177 5.04 -18.28 43.95
CA PRO A 177 5.79 -17.68 45.06
C PRO A 177 6.08 -16.18 44.90
N ALA A 178 5.79 -15.61 43.72
CA ALA A 178 6.13 -14.24 43.36
C ALA A 178 5.06 -13.20 43.68
N LEU A 179 3.86 -13.60 44.13
CA LEU A 179 2.77 -12.67 44.44
C LEU A 179 2.66 -12.48 45.96
N LYS A 180 3.29 -11.41 46.46
CA LYS A 180 3.13 -10.90 47.83
C LYS A 180 1.73 -10.29 48.00
N ALA A 181 0.73 -11.13 48.28
CA ALA A 181 -0.68 -10.72 48.46
C ALA A 181 -1.28 -11.29 49.76
N ALA A 182 -2.14 -10.50 50.41
CA ALA A 182 -2.96 -10.94 51.52
C ALA A 182 -4.31 -11.45 50.99
N VAL A 183 -4.76 -12.59 51.53
CA VAL A 183 -6.09 -13.16 51.26
C VAL A 183 -6.91 -13.05 52.53
N GLU A 184 -8.03 -12.33 52.46
CA GLU A 184 -8.97 -12.19 53.57
C GLU A 184 -10.30 -12.83 53.15
N THR A 185 -10.91 -13.60 54.06
CA THR A 185 -12.27 -14.12 53.88
C THR A 185 -13.23 -13.13 54.49
N VAL A 186 -14.16 -12.60 53.70
CA VAL A 186 -15.17 -11.65 54.17
C VAL A 186 -16.52 -12.38 54.22
N CYS A 187 -17.10 -12.48 55.40
CA CYS A 187 -18.49 -12.89 55.61
C CYS A 187 -19.33 -11.63 55.85
N GLU A 188 -20.32 -11.40 54.99
CA GLU A 188 -21.35 -10.37 55.18
C GLU A 188 -22.70 -11.08 55.36
N ASP A 189 -23.56 -10.54 56.22
CA ASP A 189 -24.81 -11.16 56.68
C ASP A 189 -25.64 -11.71 55.51
N SER A 190 -25.85 -13.03 55.52
CA SER A 190 -26.64 -13.85 54.58
C SER A 190 -26.10 -14.13 53.15
N ALA A 191 -24.81 -13.92 52.86
CA ALA A 191 -24.20 -14.36 51.58
C ALA A 191 -23.03 -15.35 51.74
N GLU A 192 -22.76 -16.19 50.73
CA GLU A 192 -21.61 -17.11 50.69
C GLU A 192 -20.27 -16.38 50.93
N PRO A 193 -19.33 -16.97 51.70
CA PRO A 193 -18.05 -16.34 52.01
C PRO A 193 -17.26 -16.01 50.73
N GLN A 194 -16.95 -14.73 50.52
CA GLN A 194 -16.14 -14.28 49.39
C GLN A 194 -14.68 -14.05 49.80
N GLN A 195 -13.76 -14.43 48.92
CA GLN A 195 -12.33 -14.14 49.11
C GLN A 195 -11.97 -12.77 48.53
N LEU A 196 -11.22 -11.99 49.31
CA LEU A 196 -10.68 -10.70 48.95
C LEU A 196 -9.15 -10.79 48.81
N LEU A 197 -8.62 -10.46 47.62
CA LEU A 197 -7.18 -10.35 47.39
C LEU A 197 -6.74 -8.89 47.43
N ARG A 198 -5.71 -8.60 48.22
CA ARG A 198 -5.04 -7.28 48.27
C ARG A 198 -3.52 -7.42 48.14
N SER A 199 -2.87 -6.40 47.58
CA SER A 199 -1.41 -6.28 47.66
C SER A 199 -1.00 -6.09 49.12
N LEU A 200 0.11 -6.71 49.56
CA LEU A 200 0.66 -6.46 50.91
C LEU A 200 1.08 -5.00 51.12
N GLU A 201 1.28 -4.25 50.04
CA GLU A 201 1.59 -2.80 50.05
C GLU A 201 0.32 -1.91 49.91
N CYS A 202 -0.88 -2.46 50.11
CA CYS A 202 -2.13 -1.72 50.04
C CYS A 202 -2.47 -1.10 51.41
N SER A 203 -2.40 0.22 51.53
CA SER A 203 -2.93 0.97 52.69
C SER A 203 -4.46 0.97 52.65
N GLN A 204 -5.11 0.16 53.48
CA GLN A 204 -6.54 -0.18 53.44
C GLN A 204 -7.48 1.01 53.73
N LEU A 205 -8.57 1.17 52.97
CA LEU A 205 -9.78 1.96 53.32
C LEU A 205 -11.00 1.48 52.49
N VAL A 206 -12.14 1.29 53.17
CA VAL A 206 -13.52 0.98 52.69
C VAL A 206 -13.94 -0.52 52.65
N SER A 207 -14.94 -0.84 53.48
CA SER A 207 -15.88 -1.97 53.32
C SER A 207 -16.99 -1.54 52.36
N VAL A 208 -17.09 -2.18 51.20
CA VAL A 208 -18.02 -1.80 50.13
C VAL A 208 -19.27 -2.66 50.20
N ALA A 209 -20.45 -2.05 50.22
CA ALA A 209 -21.73 -2.75 50.11
C ALA A 209 -21.91 -3.43 48.73
N PRO A 210 -22.69 -4.52 48.62
CA PRO A 210 -22.84 -5.27 47.37
C PRO A 210 -23.35 -4.40 46.20
N GLY A 211 -22.63 -4.40 45.08
CA GLY A 211 -23.07 -3.77 43.82
C GLY A 211 -22.41 -2.44 43.41
N ALA A 212 -21.57 -1.83 44.26
CA ALA A 212 -20.89 -0.58 43.90
C ALA A 212 -19.65 -0.79 43.00
N LYS A 213 -19.42 0.12 42.04
CA LYS A 213 -18.21 0.13 41.16
C LYS A 213 -16.94 0.32 41.99
N VAL A 214 -16.13 -0.74 42.11
CA VAL A 214 -14.93 -0.80 42.96
C VAL A 214 -13.78 0.08 42.40
N VAL A 215 -13.39 1.14 43.12
CA VAL A 215 -12.15 1.91 42.88
C VAL A 215 -10.94 1.15 43.46
N ARG A 216 -9.84 1.02 42.72
CA ARG A 216 -8.65 0.23 43.11
C ARG A 216 -7.38 1.05 42.98
N CYS A 217 -6.42 0.87 43.89
CA CYS A 217 -5.10 1.49 43.77
C CYS A 217 -4.24 0.82 42.68
N THR A 218 -3.21 1.52 42.22
CA THR A 218 -2.26 1.05 41.18
C THR A 218 -1.59 -0.27 41.55
N LYS A 219 -1.31 -0.50 42.84
CA LYS A 219 -0.72 -1.75 43.36
C LYS A 219 -1.69 -2.92 43.26
N CYS A 220 -2.96 -2.74 43.63
CA CYS A 220 -4.00 -3.76 43.50
C CYS A 220 -4.43 -3.98 42.04
N ASP A 221 -4.30 -2.99 41.16
CA ASP A 221 -4.54 -3.16 39.72
C ASP A 221 -3.37 -3.87 39.00
N SER A 222 -2.13 -3.62 39.45
CA SER A 222 -0.96 -4.40 39.02
C SER A 222 -1.10 -5.88 39.42
N LEU A 223 -1.55 -6.13 40.65
CA LEU A 223 -1.86 -7.49 41.14
C LEU A 223 -2.94 -8.16 40.27
N ARG A 224 -4.03 -7.45 39.95
CA ARG A 224 -5.07 -7.95 39.03
C ARG A 224 -4.51 -8.30 37.66
N SER A 225 -3.65 -7.45 37.10
CA SER A 225 -3.05 -7.68 35.79
C SER A 225 -2.16 -8.92 35.79
N ALA A 226 -1.39 -9.14 36.86
CA ALA A 226 -0.61 -10.35 37.05
C ALA A 226 -1.49 -11.61 37.17
N VAL A 227 -2.60 -11.55 37.94
CA VAL A 227 -3.57 -12.64 38.08
C VAL A 227 -4.26 -12.95 36.74
N LYS A 228 -4.65 -11.93 35.97
CA LYS A 228 -5.22 -12.10 34.62
C LYS A 228 -4.23 -12.75 33.66
N GLN A 229 -2.96 -12.33 33.66
CA GLN A 229 -1.93 -12.97 32.84
C GLN A 229 -1.69 -14.43 33.25
N ALA A 230 -1.69 -14.73 34.55
CA ALA A 230 -1.58 -16.11 35.04
C ALA A 230 -2.77 -16.97 34.61
N ARG A 231 -4.00 -16.44 34.68
CA ARG A 231 -5.22 -17.11 34.19
C ARG A 231 -5.16 -17.36 32.68
N TRP A 232 -4.79 -16.34 31.91
CA TRP A 232 -4.63 -16.45 30.45
C TRP A 232 -3.57 -17.50 30.08
N ARG A 233 -2.43 -17.54 30.78
CA ARG A 233 -1.40 -18.58 30.59
C ARG A 233 -1.94 -19.98 30.90
N ARG A 234 -2.76 -20.14 31.95
CA ARG A 234 -3.40 -21.42 32.30
C ARG A 234 -4.44 -21.85 31.27
N GLU A 235 -5.30 -20.94 30.80
CA GLU A 235 -6.28 -21.21 29.74
C GLU A 235 -5.60 -21.55 28.41
N LYS A 236 -4.51 -20.85 28.07
CA LYS A 236 -3.68 -21.17 26.91
C LYS A 236 -3.04 -22.55 27.05
N LEU A 237 -2.52 -22.92 28.23
CA LEU A 237 -1.99 -24.26 28.49
C LEU A 237 -3.09 -25.32 28.37
N LYS A 238 -4.27 -25.10 28.96
CA LYS A 238 -5.42 -26.01 28.87
C LYS A 238 -5.87 -26.25 27.42
N ARG A 239 -5.83 -25.22 26.56
CA ARG A 239 -6.15 -25.35 25.13
C ARG A 239 -5.12 -26.18 24.37
N VAL A 240 -3.87 -26.22 24.83
CA VAL A 240 -2.78 -26.94 24.17
C VAL A 240 -2.68 -28.39 24.66
N THR A 241 -3.00 -28.69 25.92
CA THR A 241 -2.75 -30.02 26.52
C THR A 241 -4.00 -30.84 26.81
N GLY A 242 -5.21 -30.32 26.58
CA GLY A 242 -6.43 -30.96 27.07
C GLY A 242 -6.45 -31.04 28.60
N ASN A 243 -7.54 -31.59 29.17
CA ASN A 243 -7.85 -31.55 30.61
C ASN A 243 -6.99 -32.52 31.47
N VAL A 244 -5.73 -32.76 31.11
CA VAL A 244 -4.80 -33.60 31.89
C VAL A 244 -3.87 -32.69 32.68
N SER A 245 -3.99 -32.71 34.01
CA SER A 245 -3.05 -32.03 34.90
C SER A 245 -1.70 -32.78 34.90
N GLN A 246 -0.74 -32.31 34.10
CA GLN A 246 0.66 -32.73 34.25
C GLN A 246 1.48 -31.61 34.90
N ILE A 247 2.14 -31.97 35.99
CA ILE A 247 3.20 -31.22 36.66
C ILE A 247 4.26 -30.86 35.59
N PRO A 248 4.78 -29.62 35.52
CA PRO A 248 5.78 -29.27 34.51
C PRO A 248 6.98 -30.22 34.63
N ALA A 249 7.26 -30.96 33.56
CA ALA A 249 8.34 -31.92 33.51
C ALA A 249 9.65 -31.23 33.94
N LYS A 250 10.34 -31.81 34.94
CA LYS A 250 11.70 -31.42 35.28
C LYS A 250 12.51 -31.48 33.99
N LYS A 251 13.19 -30.38 33.62
CA LYS A 251 14.11 -30.33 32.47
C LYS A 251 14.94 -31.61 32.47
N THR A 252 14.85 -32.39 31.39
CA THR A 252 15.66 -33.60 31.22
C THR A 252 17.13 -33.21 31.40
N ARG A 253 17.82 -33.92 32.31
CA ARG A 253 19.25 -33.71 32.58
C ARG A 253 20.02 -33.90 31.26
N TRP A 254 21.08 -33.12 31.07
CA TRP A 254 21.88 -33.12 29.84
C TRP A 254 22.35 -34.53 29.45
N ASP A 255 22.63 -35.35 30.47
CA ASP A 255 23.13 -36.72 30.36
C ASP A 255 22.13 -37.69 29.68
N PHE A 256 20.84 -37.35 29.65
CA PHE A 256 19.77 -38.19 29.09
C PHE A 256 19.23 -37.69 27.75
N LEU A 257 19.87 -36.69 27.15
CA LEU A 257 19.53 -36.21 25.81
C LEU A 257 20.37 -36.95 24.77
N SER A 258 19.78 -37.26 23.62
CA SER A 258 20.54 -37.73 22.46
C SER A 258 21.52 -36.66 21.98
N GLU A 259 22.57 -37.06 21.25
CA GLU A 259 23.58 -36.12 20.73
C GLU A 259 22.95 -35.04 19.81
N GLU A 260 21.90 -35.41 19.06
CA GLU A 260 21.18 -34.46 18.22
C GLU A 260 20.35 -33.46 19.03
N GLU A 261 19.72 -33.90 20.12
CA GLU A 261 19.01 -33.01 21.04
C GLU A 261 19.97 -32.10 21.83
N LYS A 262 21.15 -32.59 22.21
CA LYS A 262 22.22 -31.77 22.82
C LYS A 262 22.69 -30.69 21.86
N LYS A 263 22.91 -31.04 20.58
CA LYS A 263 23.31 -30.09 19.52
C LYS A 263 22.23 -29.03 19.29
N ASN A 264 20.96 -29.43 19.22
CA ASN A 264 19.85 -28.49 19.06
C ASN A 264 19.71 -27.55 20.27
N ARG A 265 19.88 -28.07 21.48
CA ARG A 265 19.85 -27.27 22.71
C ARG A 265 21.04 -26.30 22.79
N TYR A 266 22.23 -26.74 22.40
CA TYR A 266 23.42 -25.89 22.31
C TYR A 266 23.22 -24.76 21.28
N ASN A 267 22.75 -25.09 20.08
CA ASN A 267 22.47 -24.11 19.02
C ASN A 267 21.38 -23.10 19.44
N ALA A 268 20.34 -23.56 20.12
CA ALA A 268 19.29 -22.69 20.65
C ALA A 268 19.83 -21.73 21.72
N GLU A 269 20.78 -22.17 22.55
CA GLU A 269 21.37 -21.34 23.58
C GLU A 269 22.44 -20.38 23.04
N GLN A 270 23.22 -20.82 22.04
CA GLN A 270 24.08 -19.97 21.21
C GLN A 270 23.27 -18.84 20.55
N ALA A 271 22.16 -19.17 19.88
CA ALA A 271 21.29 -18.18 19.26
C ALA A 271 20.65 -17.23 20.28
N LYS A 272 20.40 -17.67 21.52
CA LYS A 272 19.94 -16.78 22.59
C LYS A 272 21.05 -15.86 23.09
N ARG A 273 22.30 -16.34 23.20
CA ARG A 273 23.46 -15.53 23.56
C ARG A 273 23.71 -14.45 22.51
N VAL A 274 23.79 -14.82 21.23
CA VAL A 274 23.95 -13.85 20.13
C VAL A 274 22.85 -12.79 20.16
N ARG A 275 21.57 -13.16 20.29
CA ARG A 275 20.46 -12.18 20.40
C ARG A 275 20.46 -11.36 21.70
N ALA A 276 21.19 -11.78 22.74
CA ALA A 276 21.35 -11.03 23.97
C ALA A 276 22.52 -10.05 23.83
N ASP A 277 23.61 -10.49 23.20
CA ASP A 277 24.78 -9.68 22.88
C ASP A 277 24.44 -8.58 21.87
N ASP A 278 23.74 -8.89 20.77
CA ASP A 278 23.23 -7.89 19.80
C ASP A 278 22.34 -6.84 20.48
N ARG A 279 21.53 -7.27 21.46
CA ARG A 279 20.67 -6.36 22.22
C ARG A 279 21.46 -5.49 23.17
N ALA A 280 22.47 -6.07 23.83
CA ALA A 280 23.36 -5.34 24.72
C ALA A 280 24.16 -4.30 23.92
N GLU A 281 24.65 -4.66 22.74
CA GLU A 281 25.38 -3.78 21.83
C GLU A 281 24.47 -2.66 21.29
N TYR A 282 23.27 -2.98 20.80
CA TYR A 282 22.26 -1.98 20.42
C TYR A 282 21.94 -0.99 21.57
N HIS A 283 21.79 -1.49 22.80
CA HIS A 283 21.55 -0.63 23.95
C HIS A 283 22.78 0.17 24.37
N LYS A 284 23.99 -0.35 24.16
CA LYS A 284 25.27 0.32 24.45
C LYS A 284 25.52 1.46 23.46
N ASP A 285 25.29 1.24 22.17
CA ASP A 285 25.37 2.28 21.13
C ASP A 285 24.32 3.37 21.32
N ARG A 286 23.10 2.98 21.69
CA ARG A 286 22.03 3.93 22.06
C ARG A 286 22.37 4.72 23.33
N TYR A 287 23.04 4.10 24.31
CA TYR A 287 23.50 4.81 25.51
C TYR A 287 24.69 5.73 25.21
N ALA A 288 25.58 5.35 24.29
CA ALA A 288 26.70 6.18 23.85
C ALA A 288 26.21 7.44 23.13
N THR A 289 25.24 7.31 22.21
CA THR A 289 24.56 8.46 21.59
C THR A 289 23.77 9.30 22.59
N LEU A 290 23.15 8.69 23.61
CA LEU A 290 22.50 9.41 24.71
C LEU A 290 23.48 10.12 25.67
N LYS A 291 24.75 9.72 25.69
CA LYS A 291 25.80 10.33 26.53
C LYS A 291 26.33 11.62 25.89
N GLU A 292 26.24 11.74 24.57
CA GLU A 292 26.53 12.96 23.80
C GLU A 292 25.34 13.92 23.72
N THR A 293 24.12 13.48 24.04
CA THR A 293 22.96 14.38 24.12
C THR A 293 22.92 15.17 25.42
N ILE A 294 22.85 16.49 25.28
CA ILE A 294 22.63 17.45 26.37
C ILE A 294 21.28 17.14 27.03
N ARG A 295 21.28 16.97 28.37
CA ARG A 295 20.04 16.86 29.14
C ARG A 295 19.39 18.24 29.23
N LEU A 296 18.31 18.41 28.50
CA LEU A 296 17.49 19.61 28.54
C LEU A 296 16.81 19.75 29.92
N ALA A 297 16.94 20.92 30.54
CA ALA A 297 16.29 21.31 31.78
C ALA A 297 14.78 21.52 31.55
N LYS A 298 14.02 21.76 32.63
CA LYS A 298 12.59 22.09 32.51
C LYS A 298 12.36 23.38 31.72
N GLU A 299 13.29 24.34 31.83
CA GLU A 299 13.29 25.60 31.09
C GLU A 299 13.44 25.40 29.57
N ASP A 300 14.29 24.45 29.15
CA ASP A 300 14.48 24.11 27.73
C ASP A 300 13.22 23.49 27.08
N HIS A 301 12.33 22.89 27.88
CA HIS A 301 11.05 22.37 27.39
C HIS A 301 10.07 23.49 27.05
N GLU A 302 10.08 24.56 27.84
CA GLU A 302 9.28 25.78 27.60
C GLU A 302 9.83 26.56 26.40
N ASP A 303 11.16 26.60 26.22
CA ASP A 303 11.80 27.20 25.05
C ASP A 303 11.50 26.43 23.75
N ILE A 304 11.47 25.09 23.79
CA ILE A 304 11.05 24.29 22.64
C ILE A 304 9.57 24.57 22.31
N GLU A 305 8.70 24.64 23.31
CA GLU A 305 7.28 24.96 23.10
C GLU A 305 7.09 26.37 22.51
N HIS A 306 7.87 27.35 22.99
CA HIS A 306 7.89 28.71 22.45
C HIS A 306 8.47 28.76 21.03
N MET A 307 9.54 28.01 20.73
CA MET A 307 10.11 27.87 19.39
C MET A 307 9.12 27.24 18.40
N PHE A 308 8.40 26.18 18.80
CA PHE A 308 7.37 25.56 17.96
C PHE A 308 6.21 26.50 17.69
N ASN A 309 5.77 27.29 18.68
CA ASN A 309 4.71 28.28 18.51
C ASN A 309 5.15 29.45 17.61
N LYS A 310 6.40 29.89 17.72
CA LYS A 310 6.99 30.91 16.84
C LYS A 310 7.14 30.40 15.41
N MET A 311 7.63 29.17 15.23
CA MET A 311 7.69 28.50 13.93
C MET A 311 6.31 28.30 13.30
N ASP A 312 5.25 28.08 14.07
CA ASP A 312 3.88 27.95 13.53
C ASP A 312 3.36 29.26 12.91
N SER A 313 3.62 30.38 13.59
CA SER A 313 3.43 31.73 13.02
C SER A 313 4.23 31.89 11.73
N ASP A 314 5.50 31.47 11.76
CA ASP A 314 6.44 31.74 10.67
C ASP A 314 6.19 30.84 9.45
N VAL A 315 5.80 29.57 9.63
CA VAL A 315 5.39 28.66 8.54
C VAL A 315 4.13 29.16 7.86
N THR A 316 3.16 29.66 8.63
CA THR A 316 1.92 30.26 8.09
C THR A 316 2.23 31.54 7.30
N LYS A 317 3.21 32.33 7.73
CA LYS A 317 3.69 33.54 7.03
C LYS A 317 4.62 33.25 5.83
N LEU A 318 5.46 32.22 5.91
CA LEU A 318 6.42 31.80 4.86
C LEU A 318 5.71 31.08 3.72
N PHE A 319 4.63 30.35 4.01
CA PHE A 319 3.89 29.55 3.04
C PHE A 319 2.40 29.90 2.98
N PRO A 320 2.00 31.18 2.83
CA PRO A 320 0.61 31.61 3.00
C PRO A 320 -0.35 31.04 1.96
N LYS A 321 0.16 30.60 0.80
CA LYS A 321 -0.63 30.01 -0.30
C LYS A 321 -0.36 28.52 -0.52
N GLU A 322 0.51 27.88 0.26
CA GLU A 322 0.91 26.49 0.06
C GLU A 322 0.28 25.55 1.09
N HIS A 323 -1.03 25.33 0.92
CA HIS A 323 -1.89 24.53 1.78
C HIS A 323 -1.31 23.15 2.15
N ARG A 324 -0.59 22.48 1.24
CA ARG A 324 0.04 21.17 1.51
C ARG A 324 1.21 21.24 2.47
N LYS A 325 2.02 22.30 2.42
CA LYS A 325 3.16 22.50 3.34
C LYS A 325 2.65 22.83 4.74
N GLN A 326 1.61 23.67 4.83
CA GLN A 326 0.91 23.96 6.08
C GLN A 326 0.26 22.70 6.67
N LEU A 327 -0.37 21.87 5.83
CA LEU A 327 -0.97 20.60 6.26
C LEU A 327 0.09 19.62 6.80
N LEU A 328 1.21 19.46 6.09
CA LEU A 328 2.34 18.64 6.55
C LEU A 328 2.83 19.12 7.92
N TRP A 329 3.08 20.43 8.08
CA TRP A 329 3.54 21.02 9.33
C TRP A 329 2.55 20.78 10.49
N LYS A 330 1.26 21.03 10.25
CA LYS A 330 0.20 20.78 11.23
C LYS A 330 0.18 19.32 11.69
N ILE A 331 0.32 18.38 10.76
CA ILE A 331 0.35 16.94 11.06
C ILE A 331 1.61 16.57 11.85
N GLN A 332 2.79 17.07 11.45
CA GLN A 332 4.03 16.86 12.19
C GLN A 332 3.91 17.36 13.63
N ARG A 333 3.39 18.58 13.82
CA ARG A 333 3.16 19.18 15.13
C ARG A 333 2.16 18.38 15.97
N ASP A 334 1.02 18.00 15.41
CA ASP A 334 -0.03 17.28 16.15
C ASP A 334 0.45 15.89 16.60
N HIS A 335 1.32 15.22 15.82
CA HIS A 335 1.95 13.96 16.23
C HIS A 335 3.00 14.15 17.33
N VAL A 336 3.68 15.30 17.38
CA VAL A 336 4.65 15.64 18.44
C VAL A 336 3.94 16.04 19.73
N LEU A 337 2.95 16.93 19.66
CA LEU A 337 2.27 17.51 20.84
C LEU A 337 1.16 16.60 21.41
N ASN A 338 0.30 16.06 20.55
CA ASN A 338 -0.97 15.47 21.00
C ASN A 338 -0.96 13.93 21.06
N LYS A 339 0.14 13.27 20.66
CA LYS A 339 0.26 11.79 20.54
C LYS A 339 -0.96 11.14 19.86
N ARG A 340 -1.60 11.85 18.91
CA ARG A 340 -2.76 11.33 18.17
C ARG A 340 -2.29 10.30 17.13
N ASN A 341 -3.08 9.25 16.92
CA ASN A 341 -2.79 8.15 15.99
C ASN A 341 -3.57 8.23 14.67
N GLN A 342 -4.37 9.27 14.45
CA GLN A 342 -5.23 9.40 13.27
C GLN A 342 -4.57 10.27 12.20
N TRP A 343 -4.44 9.72 11.00
CA TRP A 343 -3.85 10.41 9.86
C TRP A 343 -4.93 11.09 9.02
N ASN A 344 -4.64 12.30 8.52
CA ASN A 344 -5.51 12.97 7.57
C ASN A 344 -5.55 12.18 6.22
N PRO A 345 -6.73 12.00 5.59
CA PRO A 345 -6.85 11.25 4.34
C PRO A 345 -5.99 11.78 3.19
N GLU A 346 -5.96 13.10 2.98
CA GLU A 346 -5.15 13.75 1.94
C GLU A 346 -3.66 13.56 2.18
N PHE A 347 -3.24 13.56 3.45
CA PHE A 347 -1.86 13.27 3.81
C PHE A 347 -1.48 11.81 3.57
N LEU A 348 -2.39 10.88 3.85
CA LEU A 348 -2.21 9.47 3.51
C LEU A 348 -2.09 9.28 2.01
N ASP A 349 -2.81 10.05 1.19
CA ASP A 349 -2.69 10.01 -0.27
C ASP A 349 -1.32 10.46 -0.77
N VAL A 350 -0.78 11.54 -0.18
CA VAL A 350 0.59 12.00 -0.50
C VAL A 350 1.63 10.96 -0.08
N CYS A 351 1.48 10.37 1.10
CA CYS A 351 2.38 9.32 1.58
C CYS A 351 2.28 8.05 0.72
N LEU A 352 1.07 7.67 0.30
CA LEU A 352 0.84 6.54 -0.58
C LEU A 352 1.54 6.72 -1.93
N GLN A 353 1.47 7.91 -2.52
CA GLN A 353 2.19 8.21 -3.77
C GLN A 353 3.70 8.09 -3.61
N LEU A 354 4.25 8.66 -2.54
CA LEU A 354 5.69 8.60 -2.27
C LEU A 354 6.14 7.14 -2.11
N TRP A 355 5.38 6.36 -1.34
CA TRP A 355 5.63 4.94 -1.12
C TRP A 355 5.48 4.09 -2.39
N GLN A 356 4.50 4.38 -3.26
CA GLN A 356 4.39 3.68 -4.56
C GLN A 356 5.58 3.99 -5.48
N ARG A 357 6.09 5.24 -5.49
CA ARG A 357 7.23 5.63 -6.31
C ARG A 357 8.56 5.04 -5.81
N SER A 358 8.76 5.02 -4.50
CA SER A 358 9.93 4.43 -3.89
C SER A 358 9.61 3.95 -2.47
N LYS A 359 9.40 2.64 -2.32
CA LYS A 359 9.17 2.01 -1.02
C LYS A 359 10.39 2.22 -0.11
N GLN A 360 11.59 2.04 -0.66
CA GLN A 360 12.84 2.24 0.07
C GLN A 360 13.03 3.70 0.47
N GLY A 361 12.86 4.65 -0.45
CA GLY A 361 13.00 6.07 -0.13
C GLY A 361 11.98 6.56 0.90
N TYR A 362 10.77 6.00 0.88
CA TYR A 362 9.78 6.24 1.92
C TYR A 362 10.20 5.65 3.28
N ALA A 363 10.72 4.42 3.29
CA ALA A 363 11.21 3.77 4.50
C ALA A 363 12.39 4.57 5.11
N ASP A 364 13.37 4.98 4.29
CA ASP A 364 14.51 5.78 4.73
C ASP A 364 14.07 7.12 5.33
N LEU A 365 13.12 7.82 4.69
CA LEU A 365 12.56 9.08 5.22
C LEU A 365 11.84 8.88 6.55
N LYS A 366 11.05 7.81 6.68
CA LYS A 366 10.33 7.45 7.90
C LYS A 366 11.30 7.05 9.02
N ASP A 367 12.31 6.27 8.71
CA ASP A 367 13.26 5.68 9.66
C ASP A 367 14.34 6.69 10.10
N SER A 368 14.64 7.69 9.27
CA SER A 368 15.52 8.82 9.63
C SER A 368 15.04 9.60 10.86
N GLY A 369 13.76 9.48 11.22
CA GLY A 369 13.14 10.25 12.29
C GLY A 369 12.87 11.72 11.94
N PHE A 370 13.29 12.18 10.76
CA PHE A 370 13.10 13.56 10.29
C PHE A 370 11.61 13.90 10.09
N LEU A 371 10.81 12.96 9.61
CA LEU A 371 9.37 13.10 9.45
C LEU A 371 8.61 11.98 10.15
N LYS A 372 7.55 12.33 10.87
CA LYS A 372 6.52 11.38 11.31
C LYS A 372 5.65 11.01 10.12
N LEU A 373 5.87 9.82 9.58
CA LEU A 373 5.15 9.28 8.44
C LEU A 373 4.31 8.04 8.82
N PRO A 374 3.20 7.77 8.11
CA PRO A 374 2.40 6.57 8.27
C PRO A 374 3.21 5.28 8.14
N SER A 375 2.78 4.23 8.85
CA SER A 375 3.34 2.89 8.64
C SER A 375 3.05 2.39 7.22
N GLU A 376 3.97 1.63 6.64
CA GLU A 376 3.79 1.02 5.32
C GLU A 376 2.61 0.06 5.28
N ARG A 377 2.32 -0.63 6.40
CA ARG A 377 1.13 -1.47 6.54
C ARG A 377 -0.16 -0.68 6.36
N LEU A 378 -0.24 0.54 6.91
CA LEU A 378 -1.40 1.40 6.73
C LEU A 378 -1.53 1.87 5.28
N LEU A 379 -0.42 2.20 4.62
CA LEU A 379 -0.44 2.56 3.20
C LEU A 379 -0.86 1.38 2.32
N GLN A 380 -0.42 0.17 2.64
CA GLN A 380 -0.85 -1.05 1.94
C GLN A 380 -2.35 -1.31 2.12
N TYR A 381 -2.89 -1.09 3.31
CA TYR A 381 -4.33 -1.21 3.57
C TYR A 381 -5.12 -0.17 2.77
N LYS A 382 -4.68 1.10 2.78
CA LYS A 382 -5.29 2.16 2.00
C LYS A 382 -5.25 1.87 0.49
N LYS A 383 -4.08 1.43 -0.02
CA LYS A 383 -3.89 1.03 -1.42
C LYS A 383 -4.89 -0.04 -1.88
N ASN A 384 -5.17 -1.00 -1.00
CA ASN A 384 -6.01 -2.16 -1.32
C ASN A 384 -7.38 -2.06 -0.65
N THR A 385 -7.88 -0.84 -0.46
CA THR A 385 -9.24 -0.62 0.08
C THR A 385 -10.29 -1.12 -0.90
N VAL A 386 -10.12 -0.85 -2.20
CA VAL A 386 -10.89 -1.52 -3.26
C VAL A 386 -10.17 -2.83 -3.60
N ASN A 387 -10.85 -3.95 -3.41
CA ASN A 387 -10.25 -5.26 -3.64
C ASN A 387 -10.36 -5.65 -5.12
N GLN A 388 -9.27 -5.46 -5.87
CA GLN A 388 -9.19 -5.90 -7.26
C GLN A 388 -9.19 -7.43 -7.34
N ARG A 389 -10.38 -7.99 -7.54
CA ARG A 389 -10.64 -9.41 -7.78
C ARG A 389 -10.87 -9.65 -9.28
N PRO A 390 -10.64 -10.88 -9.78
CA PRO A 390 -11.03 -11.23 -11.15
C PRO A 390 -12.51 -10.95 -11.40
N GLY A 391 -12.85 -10.45 -12.59
CA GLY A 391 -14.24 -10.16 -12.97
C GLY A 391 -14.73 -8.74 -12.69
N LEU A 392 -16.00 -8.52 -13.05
CA LEU A 392 -16.68 -7.23 -12.98
C LEU A 392 -17.20 -7.01 -11.56
N HIS A 393 -16.77 -5.93 -10.90
CA HIS A 393 -17.15 -5.63 -9.52
C HIS A 393 -17.65 -4.19 -9.40
N THR A 394 -18.83 -4.01 -8.79
CA THR A 394 -19.45 -2.70 -8.51
C THR A 394 -18.48 -1.72 -7.84
N GLU A 395 -17.71 -2.19 -6.85
CA GLU A 395 -16.73 -1.37 -6.11
C GLU A 395 -15.65 -0.74 -7.01
N VAL A 396 -15.30 -1.39 -8.12
CA VAL A 396 -14.32 -0.88 -9.10
C VAL A 396 -14.95 0.17 -10.00
N PHE A 397 -16.20 -0.02 -10.44
CA PHE A 397 -16.93 0.97 -11.23
C PHE A 397 -17.29 2.23 -10.43
N GLU A 398 -17.69 2.08 -9.17
CA GLU A 398 -17.85 3.22 -8.26
C GLU A 398 -16.55 4.00 -8.09
N TRP A 399 -15.42 3.30 -8.00
CA TRP A 399 -14.11 3.94 -7.95
C TRP A 399 -13.78 4.64 -9.26
N MET A 400 -14.03 4.01 -10.41
CA MET A 400 -13.87 4.62 -11.73
C MET A 400 -14.66 5.93 -11.84
N ASN A 401 -15.91 5.96 -11.38
CA ASN A 401 -16.72 7.18 -11.39
C ASN A 401 -16.12 8.27 -10.48
N LYS A 402 -15.69 7.92 -9.26
CA LYS A 402 -15.02 8.86 -8.34
C LYS A 402 -13.72 9.42 -8.95
N GLU A 403 -12.95 8.59 -9.65
CA GLU A 403 -11.73 9.04 -10.35
C GLU A 403 -12.04 9.97 -11.50
N ALA A 404 -13.10 9.70 -12.27
CA ALA A 404 -13.56 10.59 -13.34
C ALA A 404 -13.98 11.96 -12.78
N GLU A 405 -14.72 11.99 -11.67
CA GLU A 405 -15.12 13.21 -10.96
C GLU A 405 -13.89 14.00 -10.45
N GLN A 406 -12.93 13.32 -9.82
CA GLN A 406 -11.69 13.94 -9.33
C GLN A 406 -10.84 14.54 -10.46
N GLN A 407 -10.77 13.84 -11.60
CA GLN A 407 -10.04 14.32 -12.76
C GLN A 407 -10.78 15.43 -13.52
N ARG A 408 -12.08 15.64 -13.23
CA ARG A 408 -13.01 16.53 -13.91
C ARG A 408 -13.22 16.13 -15.37
N VAL A 409 -13.43 14.83 -15.59
CA VAL A 409 -13.76 14.29 -16.91
C VAL A 409 -15.10 14.88 -17.34
N THR A 410 -15.15 15.45 -18.54
CA THR A 410 -16.38 16.01 -19.13
C THR A 410 -17.35 14.90 -19.47
N GLU A 411 -18.62 15.24 -19.76
CA GLU A 411 -19.60 14.28 -20.29
C GLU A 411 -19.04 13.56 -21.52
N ARG A 412 -18.50 14.32 -22.49
CA ARG A 412 -17.84 13.78 -23.67
C ARG A 412 -16.65 12.87 -23.33
N GLY A 413 -15.87 13.21 -22.32
CA GLY A 413 -14.74 12.39 -21.85
C GLY A 413 -15.15 11.01 -21.31
N ARG A 414 -16.44 10.81 -20.99
CA ARG A 414 -17.03 9.52 -20.63
C ARG A 414 -17.45 8.68 -21.84
N HIS A 415 -17.31 9.20 -23.06
CA HIS A 415 -17.50 8.47 -24.32
C HIS A 415 -16.13 8.07 -24.88
N GLY A 416 -16.00 6.82 -25.30
CA GLY A 416 -14.69 6.26 -25.63
C GLY A 416 -14.79 4.90 -26.31
N PHE A 417 -13.79 4.08 -26.05
CA PHE A 417 -13.71 2.71 -26.51
C PHE A 417 -13.15 1.80 -25.42
N ILE A 418 -13.50 0.52 -25.50
CA ILE A 418 -12.88 -0.53 -24.69
C ILE A 418 -11.59 -0.95 -25.38
N VAL A 419 -10.53 -1.10 -24.59
CA VAL A 419 -9.26 -1.67 -25.02
C VAL A 419 -8.89 -2.85 -24.14
N PHE A 420 -8.41 -3.94 -24.74
CA PHE A 420 -7.96 -5.11 -24.00
C PHE A 420 -6.73 -5.76 -24.63
N ASP A 421 -5.98 -6.48 -23.80
CA ASP A 421 -4.81 -7.26 -24.18
C ASP A 421 -4.50 -8.30 -23.08
N GLU A 422 -3.70 -9.32 -23.41
CA GLU A 422 -3.24 -10.34 -22.48
C GLU A 422 -1.81 -10.09 -22.00
N MET A 423 -1.61 -10.15 -20.68
CA MET A 423 -0.28 -10.06 -20.08
C MET A 423 0.16 -11.42 -19.53
N LYS A 424 1.31 -11.91 -19.98
CA LYS A 424 1.96 -13.09 -19.36
C LYS A 424 2.35 -12.81 -17.91
N ILE A 425 1.98 -13.72 -17.03
CA ILE A 425 2.26 -13.71 -15.58
C ILE A 425 3.09 -14.92 -15.15
N GLN A 426 3.51 -14.96 -13.89
CA GLN A 426 4.12 -16.16 -13.31
C GLN A 426 3.02 -17.12 -12.86
N GLY A 427 2.94 -18.28 -13.52
CA GLY A 427 2.06 -19.37 -13.09
C GLY A 427 2.45 -19.87 -11.71
N SER A 428 1.53 -19.76 -10.76
CA SER A 428 1.72 -20.20 -9.37
C SER A 428 0.38 -20.33 -8.68
N VAL A 429 0.10 -21.49 -8.09
CA VAL A 429 -1.04 -21.70 -7.21
C VAL A 429 -0.67 -21.30 -5.79
N GLN A 430 -1.45 -20.40 -5.19
CA GLN A 430 -1.15 -19.80 -3.90
C GLN A 430 -2.40 -19.81 -3.00
N LEU A 431 -2.22 -20.11 -1.71
CA LEU A 431 -3.28 -19.99 -0.71
C LEU A 431 -3.30 -18.58 -0.13
N ARG A 432 -4.46 -17.91 -0.24
CA ARG A 432 -4.72 -16.61 0.36
C ARG A 432 -5.73 -16.79 1.48
N ARG A 433 -5.44 -16.25 2.66
CA ARG A 433 -6.43 -16.15 3.74
C ARG A 433 -7.27 -14.88 3.54
N VAL A 434 -8.58 -15.05 3.42
CA VAL A 434 -9.56 -13.95 3.36
C VAL A 434 -10.49 -14.11 4.55
N GLY A 435 -10.36 -13.23 5.54
CA GLY A 435 -11.03 -13.38 6.84
C GLY A 435 -10.59 -14.67 7.54
N ASP A 436 -11.53 -15.59 7.76
CA ASP A 436 -11.30 -16.89 8.38
C ASP A 436 -11.26 -18.05 7.37
N GLU A 437 -11.43 -17.77 6.08
CA GLU A 437 -11.42 -18.77 5.01
C GLU A 437 -10.10 -18.73 4.21
N PHE A 438 -9.78 -19.85 3.57
CA PHE A 438 -8.66 -19.96 2.64
C PHE A 438 -9.20 -20.09 1.23
N GLU A 439 -8.80 -19.15 0.38
CA GLU A 439 -9.06 -19.17 -1.05
C GLU A 439 -7.78 -19.62 -1.78
N ILE A 440 -7.92 -20.42 -2.84
CA ILE A 440 -6.81 -20.72 -3.73
C ILE A 440 -6.85 -19.74 -4.90
N ALA A 441 -5.72 -19.09 -5.15
CA ALA A 441 -5.51 -18.17 -6.24
C ALA A 441 -4.46 -18.73 -7.21
N GLY A 442 -4.46 -18.25 -8.46
CA GLY A 442 -3.51 -18.71 -9.48
C GLY A 442 -4.07 -19.77 -10.42
N LEU A 443 -5.36 -20.09 -10.31
CA LEU A 443 -6.10 -20.88 -11.28
C LEU A 443 -6.78 -19.96 -12.31
N VAL A 444 -7.15 -20.53 -13.46
CA VAL A 444 -7.99 -19.87 -14.45
C VAL A 444 -9.37 -19.62 -13.84
N ASP A 445 -9.85 -18.38 -13.97
CA ASP A 445 -11.13 -17.94 -13.43
C ASP A 445 -11.67 -16.79 -14.30
N MET A 446 -12.68 -17.11 -15.11
CA MET A 446 -13.37 -16.17 -16.00
C MET A 446 -14.84 -15.97 -15.57
N GLY A 447 -15.21 -16.45 -14.38
CA GLY A 447 -16.59 -16.43 -13.87
C GLY A 447 -17.50 -17.53 -14.40
N ASP A 448 -18.78 -17.44 -14.05
CA ASP A 448 -19.78 -18.51 -14.20
C ASP A 448 -20.03 -18.94 -15.65
N PHE A 449 -20.01 -17.98 -16.60
CA PHE A 449 -20.17 -18.28 -18.03
C PHE A 449 -19.09 -19.25 -18.51
N TYR A 450 -17.83 -19.00 -18.15
CA TYR A 450 -16.72 -19.85 -18.53
C TYR A 450 -16.83 -21.24 -17.89
N HIS A 451 -17.13 -21.31 -16.60
CA HIS A 451 -17.31 -22.59 -15.91
C HIS A 451 -18.46 -23.42 -16.53
N SER A 452 -19.55 -22.76 -16.89
CA SER A 452 -20.68 -23.40 -17.57
C SER A 452 -20.29 -23.93 -18.95
N MET A 453 -19.60 -23.12 -19.77
CA MET A 453 -19.11 -23.53 -21.08
C MET A 453 -18.11 -24.67 -21.00
N GLN A 454 -17.18 -24.63 -20.04
CA GLN A 454 -16.20 -25.69 -19.83
C GLN A 454 -16.88 -26.98 -19.37
N SER A 455 -17.90 -26.89 -18.49
CA SER A 455 -18.70 -28.03 -18.08
C SER A 455 -19.36 -28.73 -19.26
N LEU A 456 -19.93 -27.96 -20.20
CA LEU A 456 -20.57 -28.48 -21.39
C LEU A 456 -19.57 -29.15 -22.35
N GLN A 457 -18.41 -28.53 -22.56
CA GLN A 457 -17.37 -29.05 -23.46
C GLN A 457 -16.67 -30.30 -22.94
N THR A 458 -16.56 -30.44 -21.62
CA THR A 458 -15.86 -31.56 -20.96
C THR A 458 -16.79 -32.67 -20.48
N GLY A 459 -18.09 -32.57 -20.73
CA GLY A 459 -19.07 -33.54 -20.20
C GLY A 459 -19.11 -33.60 -18.67
N GLY A 460 -18.75 -32.49 -17.99
CA GLY A 460 -18.69 -32.39 -16.53
C GLY A 460 -17.32 -32.68 -15.91
N GLU A 461 -16.33 -33.14 -16.67
CA GLU A 461 -14.95 -33.35 -16.16
C GLU A 461 -14.12 -32.06 -16.16
N GLN A 462 -14.41 -31.15 -15.22
CA GLN A 462 -13.62 -29.92 -15.08
C GLN A 462 -12.27 -30.19 -14.41
N LYS A 463 -11.18 -29.84 -15.11
CA LYS A 463 -9.84 -29.80 -14.52
C LYS A 463 -9.44 -28.35 -14.26
N ALA A 464 -9.03 -28.08 -13.02
CA ALA A 464 -8.48 -26.79 -12.66
C ALA A 464 -7.15 -26.56 -13.40
N GLU A 465 -7.08 -25.49 -14.17
CA GLU A 465 -5.88 -25.10 -14.90
C GLU A 465 -5.16 -23.95 -14.19
N MET A 466 -3.83 -23.99 -14.19
CA MET A 466 -3.02 -22.91 -13.64
C MET A 466 -2.98 -21.74 -14.63
N ALA A 467 -3.30 -20.54 -14.14
CA ALA A 467 -3.24 -19.33 -14.96
C ALA A 467 -1.80 -18.98 -15.32
N THR A 468 -1.56 -18.64 -16.58
CA THR A 468 -0.26 -18.22 -17.12
C THR A 468 -0.30 -16.83 -17.74
N HIS A 469 -1.51 -16.32 -18.01
CA HIS A 469 -1.78 -15.00 -18.54
C HIS A 469 -2.87 -14.32 -17.70
N VAL A 470 -3.01 -13.02 -17.89
CA VAL A 470 -4.13 -12.23 -17.40
C VAL A 470 -4.70 -11.46 -18.57
N PHE A 471 -5.97 -11.69 -18.87
CA PHE A 471 -6.75 -10.87 -19.79
C PHE A 471 -7.18 -9.59 -19.07
N GLN A 472 -6.77 -8.44 -19.56
CA GLN A 472 -7.06 -7.15 -18.94
C GLN A 472 -7.86 -6.28 -19.89
N VAL A 473 -8.95 -5.73 -19.38
CA VAL A 473 -9.81 -4.78 -20.09
C VAL A 473 -9.75 -3.42 -19.40
N ALA A 474 -9.72 -2.36 -20.20
CA ALA A 474 -9.71 -0.99 -19.73
C ALA A 474 -10.62 -0.12 -20.60
N PHE A 475 -11.12 0.95 -20.00
CA PHE A 475 -11.87 1.98 -20.71
C PHE A 475 -10.93 3.12 -21.06
N LYS A 476 -11.02 3.60 -22.30
CA LYS A 476 -10.28 4.77 -22.78
C LYS A 476 -11.25 5.79 -23.37
N GLY A 477 -11.48 6.86 -22.63
CA GLY A 477 -12.29 8.00 -23.04
C GLY A 477 -11.60 8.80 -24.16
N CYS A 478 -12.40 9.43 -25.02
CA CYS A 478 -11.91 10.19 -26.16
C CYS A 478 -11.06 11.42 -25.78
N GLU A 479 -11.19 11.92 -24.56
CA GLU A 479 -10.41 13.03 -23.99
C GLU A 479 -9.21 12.57 -23.14
N GLY A 480 -8.90 11.27 -23.15
CA GLY A 480 -7.69 10.70 -22.54
C GLY A 480 -7.87 10.10 -21.15
N PHE A 481 -9.09 10.13 -20.57
CA PHE A 481 -9.39 9.36 -19.37
C PHE A 481 -9.14 7.87 -19.63
N PHE A 482 -8.35 7.22 -18.79
CA PHE A 482 -8.01 5.80 -18.94
C PHE A 482 -8.14 5.11 -17.60
N PHE A 483 -8.91 4.04 -17.54
CA PHE A 483 -9.16 3.30 -16.31
C PHE A 483 -9.24 1.79 -16.56
N PRO A 484 -8.36 0.97 -15.95
CA PRO A 484 -8.47 -0.49 -15.97
C PRO A 484 -9.54 -0.94 -14.98
N PHE A 485 -10.67 -1.46 -15.48
CA PHE A 485 -11.82 -1.78 -14.63
C PHE A 485 -12.04 -3.28 -14.43
N VAL A 486 -11.49 -4.16 -15.28
CA VAL A 486 -11.65 -5.61 -15.12
C VAL A 486 -10.45 -6.38 -15.64
N TRP A 487 -10.15 -7.50 -14.98
CA TRP A 487 -9.14 -8.45 -15.41
C TRP A 487 -9.54 -9.87 -15.05
N TYR A 488 -8.97 -10.85 -15.75
CA TYR A 488 -9.23 -12.27 -15.51
C TYR A 488 -7.96 -13.11 -15.68
N PRO A 489 -7.66 -14.05 -14.77
CA PRO A 489 -6.58 -15.01 -14.94
C PRO A 489 -6.93 -16.06 -16.01
N THR A 490 -6.07 -16.21 -17.02
CA THR A 490 -6.26 -17.08 -18.19
C THR A 490 -5.03 -17.94 -18.46
N THR A 491 -5.16 -18.93 -19.33
CA THR A 491 -4.03 -19.61 -20.00
C THR A 491 -3.82 -19.01 -21.38
N GLU A 492 -4.81 -19.14 -22.25
CA GLU A 492 -4.97 -18.37 -23.49
C GLU A 492 -6.47 -18.16 -23.65
N ILE A 493 -6.92 -16.91 -23.79
CA ILE A 493 -8.36 -16.64 -23.82
C ILE A 493 -9.00 -17.13 -25.13
N ALA A 494 -10.10 -17.88 -25.00
CA ALA A 494 -10.88 -18.32 -26.14
C ALA A 494 -11.75 -17.16 -26.72
N PRO A 495 -12.00 -17.12 -28.04
CA PRO A 495 -12.80 -16.05 -28.66
C PRO A 495 -14.17 -15.82 -28.03
N ILE A 496 -14.87 -16.90 -27.66
CA ILE A 496 -16.18 -16.83 -27.01
C ILE A 496 -16.13 -16.19 -25.62
N CYS A 497 -15.02 -16.37 -24.90
CA CYS A 497 -14.81 -15.75 -23.60
C CYS A 497 -14.51 -14.26 -23.75
N ILE A 498 -13.75 -13.87 -24.79
CA ILE A 498 -13.58 -12.45 -25.16
C ILE A 498 -14.95 -11.85 -25.47
N PHE A 499 -15.78 -12.54 -26.26
CA PHE A 499 -17.12 -12.07 -26.62
C PHE A 499 -17.97 -11.77 -25.39
N ASN A 500 -18.12 -12.73 -24.49
CA ASN A 500 -18.90 -12.54 -23.27
C ASN A 500 -18.33 -11.41 -22.40
N CYS A 501 -17.03 -11.46 -22.10
CA CYS A 501 -16.37 -10.46 -21.27
C CYS A 501 -16.50 -9.04 -21.84
N HIS A 502 -16.34 -8.88 -23.16
CA HIS A 502 -16.42 -7.59 -23.83
C HIS A 502 -17.81 -6.99 -23.71
N TRP A 503 -18.84 -7.78 -24.01
CA TRP A 503 -20.22 -7.33 -24.02
C TRP A 503 -20.79 -7.09 -22.62
N ASP A 504 -20.43 -7.93 -21.64
CA ASP A 504 -20.70 -7.64 -20.23
C ASP A 504 -20.02 -6.32 -19.82
N SER A 505 -18.79 -6.09 -20.26
CA SER A 505 -18.09 -4.83 -19.98
C SER A 505 -18.78 -3.61 -20.59
N VAL A 506 -19.32 -3.71 -21.81
CA VAL A 506 -20.10 -2.64 -22.45
C VAL A 506 -21.34 -2.32 -21.62
N PHE A 507 -22.10 -3.35 -21.23
CA PHE A 507 -23.30 -3.21 -20.41
C PHE A 507 -23.01 -2.53 -19.07
N TYR A 508 -22.02 -3.02 -18.31
CA TYR A 508 -21.67 -2.44 -17.00
C TYR A 508 -21.10 -1.02 -17.12
N LEU A 509 -20.35 -0.69 -18.17
CA LEU A 509 -19.87 0.69 -18.34
C LEU A 509 -21.05 1.66 -18.49
N GLU A 510 -22.06 1.26 -19.28
CA GLU A 510 -23.23 2.08 -19.54
C GLU A 510 -24.05 2.34 -18.27
N GLU A 511 -24.22 1.33 -17.40
CA GLU A 511 -24.88 1.48 -16.09
C GLU A 511 -24.21 2.54 -15.19
N TYR A 512 -22.90 2.76 -15.32
CA TYR A 512 -22.14 3.74 -14.54
C TYR A 512 -21.84 5.04 -15.32
N GLY A 513 -22.54 5.25 -16.43
CA GLY A 513 -22.46 6.48 -17.24
C GLY A 513 -21.17 6.62 -18.04
N PHE A 514 -20.58 5.50 -18.49
CA PHE A 514 -19.46 5.46 -19.44
C PHE A 514 -19.89 4.73 -20.71
N PHE A 515 -19.65 5.32 -21.87
CA PHE A 515 -20.20 4.82 -23.13
C PHE A 515 -19.06 4.37 -24.06
N SER A 516 -19.02 3.07 -24.37
CA SER A 516 -18.10 2.52 -25.37
C SER A 516 -18.77 2.51 -26.74
N HIS A 517 -18.07 3.05 -27.75
CA HIS A 517 -18.53 3.07 -29.15
C HIS A 517 -17.65 2.22 -30.08
N ALA A 518 -16.55 1.69 -29.54
CA ALA A 518 -15.65 0.85 -30.30
C ALA A 518 -14.88 -0.12 -29.38
N CYS A 519 -14.35 -1.16 -29.99
CA CYS A 519 -13.39 -2.08 -29.41
C CYS A 519 -12.02 -1.89 -30.07
N LEU A 520 -10.96 -1.78 -29.27
CA LEU A 520 -9.58 -1.76 -29.74
C LEU A 520 -8.81 -2.96 -29.17
N CYS A 521 -8.20 -3.76 -30.04
CA CYS A 521 -7.41 -4.91 -29.64
C CYS A 521 -6.24 -5.17 -30.60
N ASP A 522 -5.30 -6.00 -30.17
CA ASP A 522 -4.21 -6.45 -31.02
C ASP A 522 -4.70 -7.50 -32.03
N GLY A 523 -3.86 -7.85 -33.01
CA GLY A 523 -4.18 -8.92 -33.95
C GLY A 523 -3.79 -10.31 -33.44
N GLY A 524 -4.11 -10.68 -32.21
CA GLY A 524 -4.11 -12.08 -31.79
C GLY A 524 -5.06 -12.92 -32.64
N GLN A 525 -4.85 -14.23 -32.75
CA GLN A 525 -5.78 -15.09 -33.49
C GLN A 525 -7.16 -15.11 -32.81
N ALA A 526 -7.19 -15.23 -31.48
CA ALA A 526 -8.44 -15.21 -30.72
C ALA A 526 -9.22 -13.90 -30.90
N ASN A 527 -8.53 -12.76 -30.93
CA ASN A 527 -9.13 -11.43 -31.14
C ASN A 527 -9.75 -11.30 -32.54
N ARG A 528 -9.09 -11.81 -33.58
CA ARG A 528 -9.67 -11.86 -34.93
C ARG A 528 -10.92 -12.72 -34.97
N ASP A 529 -10.88 -13.89 -34.33
CA ASP A 529 -12.01 -14.81 -34.34
C ASP A 529 -13.18 -14.25 -33.52
N PHE A 530 -12.91 -13.51 -32.45
CA PHE A 530 -13.89 -12.69 -31.73
C PHE A 530 -14.55 -11.66 -32.66
N ILE A 531 -13.78 -10.89 -33.42
CA ILE A 531 -14.34 -9.93 -34.39
C ILE A 531 -15.16 -10.66 -35.45
N LYS A 532 -14.59 -11.70 -36.09
CA LYS A 532 -15.26 -12.50 -37.13
C LYS A 532 -16.58 -13.09 -36.63
N GLY A 533 -16.67 -13.49 -35.36
CA GLY A 533 -17.89 -13.98 -34.73
C GLY A 533 -19.08 -13.02 -34.85
N HIS A 534 -18.86 -11.71 -34.94
CA HIS A 534 -19.93 -10.72 -35.13
C HIS A 534 -20.44 -10.62 -36.56
N PHE A 535 -19.63 -11.04 -37.53
CA PHE A 535 -19.90 -10.87 -38.97
C PHE A 535 -20.15 -12.20 -39.70
N GLY A 536 -19.86 -13.33 -39.05
CA GLY A 536 -19.94 -14.68 -39.61
C GLY A 536 -18.76 -15.05 -40.52
N SER A 537 -18.20 -14.09 -41.26
CA SER A 537 -17.02 -14.30 -42.11
C SER A 537 -16.11 -13.07 -42.18
N GLU A 538 -14.91 -13.26 -42.74
CA GLU A 538 -13.95 -12.19 -42.98
C GLU A 538 -14.45 -11.19 -44.03
N GLU A 539 -15.02 -11.68 -45.12
CA GLU A 539 -15.55 -10.89 -46.23
C GLU A 539 -16.71 -10.01 -45.75
N ASN A 540 -17.60 -10.55 -44.91
CA ASN A 540 -18.70 -9.80 -44.32
C ASN A 540 -18.20 -8.70 -43.38
N ALA A 541 -17.13 -8.95 -42.62
CA ALA A 541 -16.54 -7.94 -41.74
C ALA A 541 -15.98 -6.75 -42.55
N ILE A 542 -15.28 -7.04 -43.65
CA ILE A 542 -14.74 -6.01 -44.56
C ILE A 542 -15.88 -5.27 -45.26
N ALA A 543 -16.88 -5.98 -45.79
CA ALA A 543 -18.02 -5.38 -46.50
C ALA A 543 -18.84 -4.45 -45.58
N LYS A 544 -19.03 -4.84 -44.32
CA LYS A 544 -19.70 -4.03 -43.29
C LYS A 544 -18.76 -3.03 -42.60
N LYS A 545 -17.54 -2.84 -43.11
CA LYS A 545 -16.56 -1.86 -42.59
C LYS A 545 -16.34 -2.00 -41.08
N PHE A 546 -16.29 -3.24 -40.58
CA PHE A 546 -16.06 -3.56 -39.17
C PHE A 546 -17.02 -2.84 -38.20
N THR A 547 -18.26 -2.64 -38.63
CA THR A 547 -19.28 -1.91 -37.88
C THR A 547 -20.54 -2.77 -37.72
N ILE A 548 -21.08 -2.82 -36.52
CA ILE A 548 -22.34 -3.47 -36.18
C ILE A 548 -23.25 -2.49 -35.43
N ASN A 549 -24.49 -2.88 -35.15
CA ASN A 549 -25.31 -2.19 -34.17
C ASN A 549 -24.79 -2.53 -32.76
N ASN A 550 -24.77 -1.56 -31.86
CA ASN A 550 -24.45 -1.80 -30.46
C ASN A 550 -25.49 -2.77 -29.86
N LEU A 551 -25.04 -3.80 -29.13
CA LEU A 551 -25.91 -4.83 -28.58
C LEU A 551 -26.71 -4.35 -27.36
N TYR A 552 -26.23 -3.34 -26.64
CA TYR A 552 -26.83 -2.87 -25.38
C TYR A 552 -27.26 -1.40 -25.40
N GLY A 553 -26.91 -0.67 -26.45
CA GLY A 553 -27.23 0.75 -26.59
C GLY A 553 -27.66 1.11 -28.00
N GLU A 554 -28.01 2.38 -28.20
CA GLU A 554 -28.34 2.89 -29.53
C GLU A 554 -27.08 3.26 -30.32
N GLY A 555 -27.12 3.03 -31.64
CA GLY A 555 -26.06 3.43 -32.56
C GLY A 555 -25.10 2.32 -32.99
N SER A 556 -24.04 2.74 -33.66
CA SER A 556 -23.05 1.86 -34.27
C SER A 556 -21.86 1.57 -33.36
N TYR A 557 -21.39 0.33 -33.39
CA TYR A 557 -20.22 -0.14 -32.67
C TYR A 557 -19.13 -0.63 -33.63
N SER A 558 -17.90 -0.11 -33.47
CA SER A 558 -16.79 -0.34 -34.41
C SER A 558 -15.69 -1.24 -33.83
N PHE A 559 -15.05 -2.07 -34.66
CA PHE A 559 -13.88 -2.88 -34.26
C PHE A 559 -12.60 -2.37 -34.91
N ILE A 560 -11.61 -2.03 -34.08
CA ILE A 560 -10.34 -1.40 -34.49
C ILE A 560 -9.18 -2.31 -34.09
N MET A 561 -8.34 -2.68 -35.04
CA MET A 561 -7.06 -3.33 -34.75
C MET A 561 -5.98 -2.28 -34.47
N ASP A 562 -5.16 -2.54 -33.46
CA ASP A 562 -4.19 -1.56 -32.95
C ASP A 562 -3.20 -1.06 -34.02
N PRO A 563 -3.13 0.27 -34.26
CA PRO A 563 -2.28 0.82 -35.33
C PRO A 563 -0.78 0.59 -35.13
N PRO A 564 -0.16 0.89 -33.96
CA PRO A 564 1.26 0.56 -33.72
C PRO A 564 1.60 -0.90 -33.98
N HIS A 565 0.72 -1.85 -33.63
CA HIS A 565 0.93 -3.28 -33.90
C HIS A 565 0.90 -3.60 -35.39
N ASN A 566 0.00 -2.97 -36.13
CA ASN A 566 -0.11 -3.17 -37.58
C ASN A 566 1.09 -2.57 -38.33
N ILE A 567 1.59 -1.41 -37.90
CA ILE A 567 2.83 -0.80 -38.43
C ILE A 567 4.02 -1.74 -38.19
N LYS A 568 4.16 -2.32 -36.98
CA LYS A 568 5.17 -3.35 -36.71
C LYS A 568 5.05 -4.55 -37.63
N LYS A 569 3.83 -5.06 -37.83
CA LYS A 569 3.56 -6.22 -38.70
C LYS A 569 3.86 -5.92 -40.16
N LEU A 570 3.55 -4.72 -40.67
CA LEU A 570 3.93 -4.26 -42.01
C LEU A 570 5.43 -4.36 -42.21
N ARG A 571 6.22 -3.75 -41.32
CA ARG A 571 7.69 -3.82 -41.38
C ARG A 571 8.20 -5.26 -41.30
N ASN A 572 7.66 -6.08 -40.38
CA ASN A 572 8.06 -7.48 -40.23
C ASN A 572 7.66 -8.36 -41.43
N ASN A 573 6.62 -7.98 -42.18
CA ASN A 573 6.22 -8.63 -43.42
C ASN A 573 7.16 -8.22 -44.57
N LEU A 574 7.49 -6.93 -44.67
CA LEU A 574 8.47 -6.41 -45.63
C LEU A 574 9.85 -7.02 -45.44
N GLU A 575 10.34 -7.16 -44.20
CA GLU A 575 11.65 -7.76 -43.91
C GLU A 575 11.78 -9.19 -44.47
N LYS A 576 10.67 -9.94 -44.52
CA LYS A 576 10.64 -11.30 -45.07
C LYS A 576 10.60 -11.34 -46.59
N SER A 577 10.41 -10.19 -47.25
CA SER A 577 10.34 -10.08 -48.70
C SER A 577 11.72 -10.08 -49.33
N THR A 578 12.05 -11.17 -50.01
CA THR A 578 13.36 -11.42 -50.64
C THR A 578 13.19 -12.01 -52.04
N VAL A 579 14.17 -11.79 -52.92
CA VAL A 579 14.15 -12.29 -54.31
C VAL A 579 14.09 -13.83 -54.37
N THR A 580 14.76 -14.51 -53.42
CA THR A 580 14.75 -15.97 -53.34
C THR A 580 13.43 -16.54 -52.78
N GLY A 581 12.57 -15.68 -52.23
CA GLY A 581 11.19 -16.00 -51.90
C GLY A 581 10.99 -17.10 -50.86
N THR A 582 11.95 -17.33 -49.95
CA THR A 582 11.84 -18.41 -48.94
C THR A 582 10.64 -18.21 -48.02
N ALA A 583 10.36 -16.97 -47.58
CA ALA A 583 9.19 -16.64 -46.74
C ALA A 583 8.16 -15.73 -47.44
N ARG A 584 8.59 -14.62 -48.02
CA ARG A 584 7.78 -13.70 -48.85
C ARG A 584 8.61 -13.22 -50.05
N CYS A 585 7.95 -12.79 -51.11
CA CYS A 585 8.54 -12.14 -52.28
C CYS A 585 7.48 -11.22 -52.86
N PHE A 586 7.31 -10.04 -52.26
CA PHE A 586 6.27 -9.12 -52.67
C PHE A 586 6.45 -8.69 -54.11
N LYS A 587 5.35 -8.76 -54.86
CA LYS A 587 5.31 -8.44 -56.27
C LYS A 587 3.99 -7.78 -56.60
N THR A 588 4.05 -6.68 -57.32
CA THR A 588 2.88 -6.01 -57.91
C THR A 588 3.28 -5.35 -59.21
N ARG A 589 2.33 -5.17 -60.14
CA ARG A 589 2.59 -4.54 -61.45
C ARG A 589 3.89 -5.03 -62.14
N GLY A 590 4.22 -6.32 -61.96
CA GLY A 590 5.44 -6.93 -62.52
C GLY A 590 6.75 -6.67 -61.78
N GLN A 591 6.85 -5.72 -60.84
CA GLN A 591 8.09 -5.41 -60.10
C GLN A 591 8.03 -5.86 -58.63
N ASN A 592 9.21 -5.94 -57.99
CA ASN A 592 9.34 -6.47 -56.64
C ASN A 592 9.39 -5.37 -55.57
N ILE A 593 8.79 -5.65 -54.41
CA ILE A 593 8.92 -4.82 -53.20
C ILE A 593 9.83 -5.55 -52.21
N LEU A 594 11.05 -5.06 -52.02
CA LEU A 594 12.10 -5.83 -51.33
C LEU A 594 12.68 -5.09 -50.13
N TRP A 595 12.95 -5.83 -49.04
CA TRP A 595 13.70 -5.29 -47.90
C TRP A 595 15.12 -4.85 -48.28
N ALA A 596 15.72 -5.53 -49.26
CA ALA A 596 17.05 -5.22 -49.75
C ALA A 596 17.17 -3.78 -50.26
N HIS A 597 16.12 -3.26 -50.91
CA HIS A 597 16.09 -1.88 -51.42
C HIS A 597 16.34 -0.85 -50.31
N LEU A 598 15.66 -0.98 -49.17
CA LEU A 598 15.85 -0.08 -48.01
C LEU A 598 17.26 -0.23 -47.41
N LYS A 599 17.72 -1.49 -47.27
CA LYS A 599 19.03 -1.76 -46.69
C LYS A 599 20.16 -1.21 -47.56
N GLU A 600 20.05 -1.35 -48.87
CA GLU A 600 21.03 -0.83 -49.82
C GLU A 600 21.03 0.70 -49.83
N ALA A 601 19.87 1.36 -49.83
CA ALA A 601 19.77 2.80 -49.73
C ALA A 601 20.45 3.35 -48.47
N TYR A 602 20.18 2.72 -47.31
CA TYR A 602 20.84 3.05 -46.05
C TYR A 602 22.37 2.85 -46.09
N LEU A 603 22.84 1.71 -46.62
CA LEU A 603 24.27 1.45 -46.73
C LEU A 603 24.97 2.40 -47.71
N HIS A 604 24.28 2.78 -48.79
CA HIS A 604 24.78 3.75 -49.75
C HIS A 604 24.99 5.13 -49.12
N ASP A 605 24.01 5.65 -48.38
CA ASP A 605 24.16 6.92 -47.67
C ASP A 605 25.28 6.84 -46.62
N LYS A 606 25.31 5.78 -45.81
CA LYS A 606 26.33 5.55 -44.78
C LYS A 606 27.76 5.52 -45.34
N THR A 607 27.94 5.08 -46.59
CA THR A 607 29.27 4.92 -47.21
C THR A 607 29.68 6.10 -48.08
N ASN A 608 28.74 6.84 -48.69
CA ASN A 608 29.04 7.90 -49.64
C ASN A 608 28.92 9.33 -49.08
N ALA A 609 28.34 9.51 -47.90
CA ALA A 609 28.14 10.83 -47.35
C ALA A 609 29.42 11.42 -46.71
N ARG A 610 29.91 12.56 -47.22
CA ARG A 610 30.97 13.38 -46.58
C ARG A 610 30.53 13.94 -45.22
N ALA A 611 29.22 14.05 -45.01
CA ALA A 611 28.51 14.11 -43.73
C ALA A 611 27.12 13.49 -43.98
N PRO A 612 26.63 12.50 -43.21
CA PRO A 612 25.35 11.82 -43.47
C PRO A 612 24.21 12.85 -43.57
N LEU A 613 23.65 13.03 -44.76
CA LEU A 613 22.61 14.04 -45.02
C LEU A 613 21.24 13.58 -44.51
N THR A 614 21.00 12.27 -44.33
CA THR A 614 19.67 11.72 -44.02
C THR A 614 19.60 10.94 -42.69
N SER A 615 19.32 11.69 -41.63
CA SER A 615 18.78 11.28 -40.32
C SER A 615 19.70 10.60 -39.29
N CYS A 616 19.80 11.24 -38.12
CA CYS A 616 20.28 10.61 -36.88
C CYS A 616 19.32 9.52 -36.31
N LYS A 617 18.18 9.29 -36.98
CA LYS A 617 17.11 8.39 -36.56
C LYS A 617 17.31 6.99 -37.12
N ILE A 618 17.51 6.85 -38.43
CA ILE A 618 17.73 5.54 -39.07
C ILE A 618 19.14 5.05 -38.75
N ARG A 619 19.22 3.86 -38.16
CA ARG A 619 20.44 3.28 -37.58
C ARG A 619 20.52 1.80 -37.90
N ASP A 620 21.71 1.21 -37.72
CA ASP A 620 21.95 -0.23 -37.89
C ASP A 620 20.90 -1.12 -37.20
N GLY A 621 20.40 -0.71 -36.02
CA GLY A 621 19.35 -1.42 -35.27
C GLY A 621 18.00 -1.55 -35.99
N HIS A 622 17.72 -0.77 -37.03
CA HIS A 622 16.52 -0.89 -37.87
C HIS A 622 16.61 -2.06 -38.84
N PHE A 623 17.83 -2.42 -39.24
CA PHE A 623 18.12 -3.49 -40.20
C PHE A 623 18.65 -4.76 -39.53
N GLN A 624 19.21 -4.65 -38.32
CA GLN A 624 19.64 -5.78 -37.49
C GLN A 624 18.53 -6.21 -36.53
N LEU A 625 17.52 -6.86 -37.10
CA LEU A 625 16.29 -7.21 -36.36
C LEU A 625 16.44 -8.50 -35.55
N THR A 626 16.63 -8.33 -34.24
CA THR A 626 16.54 -9.38 -33.22
C THR A 626 15.10 -9.54 -32.74
N PRO A 627 14.73 -10.63 -32.04
CA PRO A 627 13.41 -10.76 -31.43
C PRO A 627 13.00 -9.54 -30.58
N ALA A 628 13.95 -8.95 -29.83
CA ALA A 628 13.68 -7.77 -29.01
C ALA A 628 13.47 -6.49 -29.85
N THR A 629 14.26 -6.27 -30.91
CA THR A 629 14.11 -5.08 -31.76
C THR A 629 12.92 -5.18 -32.73
N ARG A 630 12.43 -6.39 -33.04
CA ARG A 630 11.15 -6.61 -33.75
C ARG A 630 9.93 -6.09 -32.98
N MET A 631 10.00 -6.03 -31.66
CA MET A 631 8.89 -5.57 -30.80
C MET A 631 8.86 -4.05 -30.58
N ARG A 632 9.90 -3.32 -30.97
CA ARG A 632 9.99 -1.86 -30.73
C ARG A 632 9.19 -1.07 -31.77
N ASN A 633 8.15 -0.36 -31.31
CA ASN A 633 7.26 0.45 -32.16
C ASN A 633 8.05 1.54 -32.93
N HIS A 634 8.90 2.32 -32.25
CA HIS A 634 9.64 3.42 -32.88
C HIS A 634 10.54 2.96 -34.04
N LEU A 635 11.23 1.83 -33.91
CA LEU A 635 12.05 1.28 -35.00
C LEU A 635 11.23 0.89 -36.23
N ALA A 636 9.95 0.52 -36.04
CA ALA A 636 9.07 0.25 -37.16
C ALA A 636 8.54 1.54 -37.79
N SER A 637 8.16 2.54 -36.99
CA SER A 637 7.73 3.84 -37.48
C SER A 637 8.83 4.57 -38.26
N ASP A 638 10.07 4.53 -37.77
CA ASP A 638 11.22 5.18 -38.41
C ASP A 638 11.55 4.57 -39.79
N VAL A 639 11.25 3.27 -40.00
CA VAL A 639 11.38 2.63 -41.32
C VAL A 639 10.40 3.20 -42.35
N PHE A 640 9.24 3.70 -41.90
CA PHE A 640 8.24 4.32 -42.75
C PHE A 640 8.24 5.85 -42.65
N SER A 641 9.36 6.45 -42.25
CA SER A 641 9.49 7.90 -42.12
C SER A 641 9.81 8.58 -43.46
N ASP A 642 9.65 9.90 -43.50
CA ASP A 642 10.06 10.72 -44.65
C ASP A 642 11.57 10.62 -44.89
N ASP A 643 12.36 10.48 -43.82
CA ASP A 643 13.81 10.26 -43.87
C ASP A 643 14.17 8.99 -44.68
N MET A 644 13.35 7.92 -44.58
CA MET A 644 13.56 6.71 -45.38
C MET A 644 13.18 6.91 -46.85
N LEU A 645 12.12 7.69 -47.12
CA LEU A 645 11.73 8.01 -48.50
C LEU A 645 12.82 8.81 -49.20
N GLU A 646 13.42 9.79 -48.53
CA GLU A 646 14.54 10.56 -49.07
C GLU A 646 15.77 9.69 -49.33
N LEU A 647 16.09 8.74 -48.44
CA LEU A 647 17.15 7.75 -48.67
C LEU A 647 16.90 6.90 -49.93
N LEU A 648 15.65 6.46 -50.13
CA LEU A 648 15.27 5.68 -51.29
C LEU A 648 15.39 6.52 -52.58
N ASP A 649 14.97 7.78 -52.54
CA ASP A 649 15.05 8.71 -53.68
C ASP A 649 16.50 8.97 -54.09
N ASN A 650 17.37 9.31 -53.13
CA ASN A 650 18.79 9.54 -53.36
C ASN A 650 19.48 8.31 -53.95
N TYR A 651 19.15 7.11 -53.45
CA TYR A 651 19.74 5.88 -53.96
C TYR A 651 19.20 5.48 -55.34
N GLN A 652 17.92 5.75 -55.62
CA GLN A 652 17.34 5.54 -56.95
C GLN A 652 17.98 6.47 -57.99
N GLU A 653 18.22 7.74 -57.67
CA GLU A 653 18.95 8.68 -58.53
C GLU A 653 20.38 8.19 -58.81
N PHE A 654 21.08 7.71 -57.79
CA PHE A 654 22.39 7.09 -57.97
C PHE A 654 22.37 5.87 -58.90
N LYS A 655 21.40 4.96 -58.73
CA LYS A 655 21.22 3.78 -59.60
C LYS A 655 20.91 4.18 -61.04
N ARG A 656 20.11 5.24 -61.23
CA ARG A 656 19.81 5.82 -62.52
C ARG A 656 21.08 6.21 -63.27
N HIS A 657 21.94 6.99 -62.62
CA HIS A 657 23.16 7.50 -63.23
C HIS A 657 24.24 6.43 -63.42
N GLN A 658 24.42 5.50 -62.48
CA GLN A 658 25.53 4.55 -62.53
C GLN A 658 25.20 3.21 -63.19
N LYS A 659 23.95 2.76 -63.13
CA LYS A 659 23.55 1.41 -63.56
C LYS A 659 22.48 1.42 -64.66
N GLY A 660 21.99 2.60 -65.07
CA GLY A 660 20.88 2.72 -66.02
C GLY A 660 19.59 2.08 -65.49
N ASP A 661 19.47 1.95 -64.17
CA ASP A 661 18.29 1.39 -63.51
C ASP A 661 17.41 2.54 -63.03
N ASP A 662 16.39 2.85 -63.83
CA ASP A 662 15.54 4.03 -63.63
C ASP A 662 14.41 3.81 -62.62
N ASP A 663 13.99 2.56 -62.36
CA ASP A 663 12.68 2.31 -61.74
C ASP A 663 12.60 1.07 -60.82
N SER A 664 13.71 0.37 -60.52
CA SER A 664 13.64 -0.88 -59.74
C SER A 664 13.05 -0.74 -58.33
N MET A 665 13.06 0.46 -57.75
CA MET A 665 12.63 0.69 -56.37
C MET A 665 11.32 1.49 -56.24
N SER A 666 10.69 1.90 -57.34
CA SER A 666 9.49 2.76 -57.30
C SER A 666 8.33 2.13 -56.53
N LEU A 667 8.02 0.85 -56.75
CA LEU A 667 6.99 0.15 -55.97
C LEU A 667 7.34 0.01 -54.50
N THR A 668 8.63 -0.09 -54.17
CA THR A 668 9.07 -0.10 -52.77
C THR A 668 8.85 1.28 -52.15
N ARG A 669 9.19 2.35 -52.86
CA ARG A 669 8.92 3.72 -52.44
C ARG A 669 7.42 3.95 -52.25
N GLU A 670 6.57 3.49 -53.17
CA GLU A 670 5.11 3.57 -53.04
C GLU A 670 4.59 2.82 -51.80
N TYR A 671 5.08 1.59 -51.55
CA TYR A 671 4.75 0.83 -50.34
C TYR A 671 5.10 1.59 -49.06
N ILE A 672 6.32 2.18 -49.02
CA ILE A 672 6.77 2.98 -47.87
C ILE A 672 5.92 4.24 -47.73
N SER A 673 5.55 4.90 -48.84
CA SER A 673 4.68 6.08 -48.84
C SER A 673 3.28 5.77 -48.30
N ALA A 674 2.67 4.66 -48.73
CA ALA A 674 1.35 4.24 -48.22
C ALA A 674 1.41 3.90 -46.72
N ALA A 675 2.48 3.21 -46.28
CA ALA A 675 2.68 2.92 -44.86
C ALA A 675 3.01 4.15 -44.01
N ASN A 676 3.70 5.15 -44.59
CA ASN A 676 4.03 6.42 -43.95
C ASN A 676 2.76 7.19 -43.56
N GLU A 677 1.74 7.22 -44.43
CA GLU A 677 0.45 7.85 -44.11
C GLU A 677 -0.19 7.25 -42.85
N PHE A 678 -0.15 5.91 -42.68
CA PHE A 678 -0.61 5.29 -41.43
C PHE A 678 0.16 5.80 -40.21
N VAL A 679 1.50 5.89 -40.30
CA VAL A 679 2.35 6.40 -39.22
C VAL A 679 2.00 7.86 -38.90
N GLN A 680 1.93 8.73 -39.91
CA GLN A 680 1.67 10.16 -39.71
C GLN A 680 0.30 10.42 -39.11
N ILE A 681 -0.73 9.69 -39.57
CA ILE A 681 -2.11 9.89 -39.10
C ILE A 681 -2.28 9.36 -37.68
N PHE A 682 -1.83 8.13 -37.40
CA PHE A 682 -1.95 7.53 -36.07
C PHE A 682 -0.91 8.02 -35.05
N ALA A 683 0.05 8.86 -35.46
CA ALA A 683 0.87 9.66 -34.54
C ALA A 683 0.32 11.09 -34.35
N ASN A 684 -0.72 11.47 -35.09
CA ASN A 684 -1.21 12.85 -35.10
C ASN A 684 -2.00 13.19 -33.83
N THR A 685 -1.56 14.23 -33.12
CA THR A 685 -2.19 14.72 -31.89
C THR A 685 -3.27 15.77 -32.13
N LYS A 686 -3.48 16.22 -33.37
CA LYS A 686 -4.54 17.19 -33.71
C LYS A 686 -5.89 16.47 -33.87
N PRO A 687 -7.00 17.05 -33.39
CA PRO A 687 -8.32 16.44 -33.50
C PRO A 687 -8.86 16.43 -34.94
N ILE A 688 -9.50 15.35 -35.35
CA ILE A 688 -10.29 15.16 -36.58
C ILE A 688 -11.73 15.52 -36.27
N ARG A 689 -12.25 16.61 -36.85
CA ARG A 689 -13.55 17.19 -36.47
C ARG A 689 -14.72 16.79 -37.35
N THR A 690 -14.43 16.36 -38.58
CA THR A 690 -15.42 16.06 -39.60
C THR A 690 -14.98 14.84 -40.40
N MET A 691 -15.93 14.22 -41.10
CA MET A 691 -15.63 13.11 -42.02
C MET A 691 -14.91 13.55 -43.29
N ASP A 692 -14.99 14.85 -43.64
CA ASP A 692 -14.28 15.45 -44.77
C ASP A 692 -12.83 15.85 -44.44
N ASP A 693 -12.31 15.47 -43.26
CA ASP A 693 -10.94 15.80 -42.88
C ASP A 693 -9.94 15.15 -43.87
N PRO A 694 -9.01 15.92 -44.46
CA PRO A 694 -8.07 15.40 -45.46
C PRO A 694 -7.25 14.20 -44.96
N ARG A 695 -7.04 14.06 -43.65
CA ARG A 695 -6.35 12.90 -43.09
C ARG A 695 -7.13 11.60 -43.31
N LEU A 696 -8.46 11.64 -43.23
CA LEU A 696 -9.29 10.45 -43.49
C LEU A 696 -9.26 10.05 -44.96
N MET A 697 -9.21 11.03 -45.87
CA MET A 697 -9.05 10.77 -47.31
C MET A 697 -7.68 10.16 -47.64
N ARG A 698 -6.60 10.66 -47.02
CA ARG A 698 -5.27 10.04 -47.18
C ARG A 698 -5.21 8.63 -46.59
N LEU A 699 -5.89 8.39 -45.47
CA LEU A 699 -6.02 7.06 -44.87
C LEU A 699 -6.72 6.08 -45.83
N ASP A 700 -7.80 6.54 -46.48
CA ASP A 700 -8.46 5.75 -47.52
C ASP A 700 -7.51 5.48 -48.69
N ALA A 701 -6.85 6.50 -49.24
CA ALA A 701 -5.94 6.32 -50.36
C ALA A 701 -4.81 5.32 -50.04
N ALA A 702 -4.23 5.42 -48.85
CA ALA A 702 -3.23 4.48 -48.35
C ALA A 702 -3.78 3.05 -48.28
N LEU A 703 -4.97 2.83 -47.72
CA LEU A 703 -5.57 1.50 -47.68
C LEU A 703 -5.90 0.99 -49.10
N HIS A 704 -6.48 1.81 -49.96
CA HIS A 704 -6.84 1.42 -51.32
C HIS A 704 -5.62 0.96 -52.10
N TRP A 705 -4.45 1.59 -51.93
CA TRP A 705 -3.21 1.07 -52.52
C TRP A 705 -2.91 -0.39 -52.14
N PHE A 706 -3.16 -0.79 -50.88
CA PHE A 706 -3.02 -2.20 -50.46
C PHE A 706 -4.14 -3.10 -51.00
N LEU A 707 -5.35 -2.57 -51.23
CA LEU A 707 -6.47 -3.31 -51.82
C LEU A 707 -6.23 -3.56 -53.30
N ASP A 708 -5.80 -2.54 -54.04
CA ASP A 708 -5.44 -2.60 -55.45
C ASP A 708 -4.27 -3.57 -55.65
N TRP A 709 -3.25 -3.52 -54.80
CA TRP A 709 -2.17 -4.51 -54.81
C TRP A 709 -2.69 -5.94 -54.57
N LYS A 710 -3.63 -6.14 -53.65
CA LYS A 710 -4.23 -7.47 -53.44
C LYS A 710 -4.93 -7.94 -54.71
N GLN A 711 -5.70 -7.06 -55.34
CA GLN A 711 -6.44 -7.35 -56.56
C GLN A 711 -5.49 -7.71 -57.71
N ASP A 712 -4.42 -6.93 -57.92
CA ASP A 712 -3.37 -7.22 -58.92
C ASP A 712 -2.76 -8.61 -58.76
N VAL A 713 -2.50 -9.02 -57.51
CA VAL A 713 -1.95 -10.36 -57.19
C VAL A 713 -2.98 -11.46 -57.44
N MET A 714 -4.26 -11.19 -57.18
CA MET A 714 -5.35 -12.15 -57.41
C MET A 714 -5.66 -12.34 -58.90
N ASP A 715 -5.61 -11.26 -59.68
CA ASP A 715 -5.86 -11.28 -61.13
C ASP A 715 -4.66 -11.81 -61.93
N SER A 716 -3.50 -11.97 -61.30
CA SER A 716 -2.31 -12.56 -61.90
C SER A 716 -2.52 -14.05 -62.22
N VAL A 717 -2.89 -14.33 -63.47
CA VAL A 717 -3.26 -15.67 -63.99
C VAL A 717 -2.13 -16.71 -63.91
N ASN A 718 -0.87 -16.26 -63.83
CA ASN A 718 0.32 -17.12 -63.89
C ASN A 718 0.93 -17.48 -62.53
N LEU A 719 0.26 -17.17 -61.42
CA LEU A 719 0.76 -17.48 -60.07
C LEU A 719 -0.01 -18.64 -59.44
N THR A 720 0.70 -19.59 -58.85
CA THR A 720 0.10 -20.60 -57.97
C THR A 720 -0.43 -19.93 -56.69
N SER A 721 -1.35 -20.58 -55.96
CA SER A 721 -1.83 -20.08 -54.67
C SER A 721 -0.71 -19.81 -53.67
N LYS A 722 0.36 -20.63 -53.69
CA LYS A 722 1.53 -20.45 -52.84
C LYS A 722 2.33 -19.21 -53.23
N GLU A 723 2.48 -18.95 -54.52
CA GLU A 723 3.17 -17.76 -55.02
C GLU A 723 2.35 -16.50 -54.77
N ARG A 724 1.03 -16.51 -55.04
CA ARG A 724 0.12 -15.41 -54.67
C ARG A 724 0.25 -15.04 -53.20
N ASN A 725 0.21 -16.05 -52.32
CA ASN A 725 0.38 -15.84 -50.88
C ASN A 725 1.75 -15.26 -50.51
N LYS A 726 2.81 -15.50 -51.29
CA LYS A 726 4.13 -14.90 -51.06
C LYS A 726 4.26 -13.50 -51.64
N SER A 727 3.51 -13.20 -52.70
CA SER A 727 3.50 -11.94 -53.44
C SER A 727 2.79 -10.79 -52.73
N TYR A 728 2.01 -11.08 -51.69
CA TYR A 728 1.26 -10.11 -50.91
C TYR A 728 1.61 -10.18 -49.41
N ILE A 729 1.20 -9.17 -48.64
CA ILE A 729 1.22 -9.24 -47.17
C ILE A 729 0.38 -10.42 -46.67
N SER A 730 0.61 -10.88 -45.43
CA SER A 730 -0.22 -11.97 -44.89
C SER A 730 -1.70 -11.60 -44.82
N GLU A 731 -2.61 -12.53 -45.17
CA GLU A 731 -4.07 -12.32 -45.07
C GLU A 731 -4.49 -11.79 -43.69
N LYS A 732 -3.90 -12.32 -42.62
CA LYS A 732 -4.07 -11.82 -41.26
C LYS A 732 -3.78 -10.32 -41.15
N LEU A 733 -2.65 -9.86 -41.65
CA LEU A 733 -2.30 -8.43 -41.65
C LEU A 733 -3.25 -7.62 -42.54
N HIS A 734 -3.66 -8.14 -43.69
CA HIS A 734 -4.63 -7.47 -44.55
C HIS A 734 -5.95 -7.21 -43.82
N PHE A 735 -6.51 -8.24 -43.16
CA PHE A 735 -7.67 -8.09 -42.29
C PHE A 735 -7.46 -7.01 -41.22
N ASP A 736 -6.28 -7.00 -40.58
CA ASP A 736 -5.97 -6.01 -39.55
C ASP A 736 -5.91 -4.59 -40.09
N LEU A 737 -5.34 -4.38 -41.28
CA LEU A 737 -5.27 -3.06 -41.93
C LEU A 737 -6.67 -2.56 -42.30
N CYS A 738 -7.51 -3.43 -42.83
CA CYS A 738 -8.91 -3.10 -43.12
C CYS A 738 -9.66 -2.71 -41.84
N SER A 739 -9.52 -3.47 -40.75
CA SER A 739 -10.14 -3.14 -39.46
C SER A 739 -9.60 -1.84 -38.86
N MET A 740 -8.28 -1.66 -38.89
CA MET A 740 -7.62 -0.45 -38.39
C MET A 740 -8.16 0.81 -39.06
N VAL A 741 -8.33 0.80 -40.38
CA VAL A 741 -8.79 1.97 -41.14
C VAL A 741 -10.31 2.12 -41.13
N PHE A 742 -11.06 1.08 -41.54
CA PHE A 742 -12.52 1.16 -41.61
C PHE A 742 -13.16 1.29 -40.23
N GLY A 743 -12.67 0.53 -39.25
CA GLY A 743 -13.12 0.63 -37.86
C GLY A 743 -12.82 2.00 -37.26
N PHE A 744 -11.62 2.54 -37.47
CA PHE A 744 -11.28 3.89 -36.99
C PHE A 744 -12.17 4.97 -37.62
N LYS A 745 -12.41 4.91 -38.93
CA LYS A 745 -13.30 5.86 -39.62
C LYS A 745 -14.73 5.78 -39.11
N SER A 746 -15.22 4.57 -38.86
CA SER A 746 -16.54 4.35 -38.27
C SER A 746 -16.63 4.95 -36.87
N TYR A 747 -15.59 4.76 -36.05
CA TYR A 747 -15.51 5.38 -34.73
C TYR A 747 -15.45 6.91 -34.79
N VAL A 748 -14.68 7.48 -35.73
CA VAL A 748 -14.67 8.93 -35.98
C VAL A 748 -16.07 9.41 -36.35
N HIS A 749 -16.76 8.72 -37.26
CA HIS A 749 -18.12 9.05 -37.66
C HIS A 749 -19.06 9.10 -36.44
N THR A 750 -19.10 8.02 -35.64
CA THR A 750 -19.92 7.97 -34.41
C THR A 750 -19.63 9.15 -33.49
N MET A 751 -18.35 9.41 -33.20
CA MET A 751 -17.95 10.48 -32.29
C MET A 751 -18.24 11.89 -32.84
N THR A 752 -18.09 12.11 -34.15
CA THR A 752 -18.39 13.41 -34.78
C THR A 752 -19.89 13.66 -34.91
N SER A 753 -20.70 12.59 -35.06
CA SER A 753 -22.16 12.69 -35.08
C SER A 753 -22.73 12.97 -33.69
N GLN A 754 -22.17 12.32 -32.66
CA GLN A 754 -22.61 12.52 -31.27
C GLN A 754 -22.09 13.84 -30.67
N PHE A 755 -20.86 14.24 -31.02
CA PHE A 755 -20.23 15.48 -30.54
C PHE A 755 -19.69 16.34 -31.70
N PRO A 756 -20.59 16.99 -32.48
CA PRO A 756 -20.19 17.79 -33.63
C PRO A 756 -19.16 18.88 -33.28
N GLY A 757 -18.12 19.02 -34.10
CA GLY A 757 -17.10 20.08 -34.00
C GLY A 757 -16.02 19.88 -32.92
N MET A 758 -16.18 18.95 -31.99
CA MET A 758 -15.23 18.75 -30.87
C MET A 758 -13.99 17.94 -31.29
N GLY A 759 -14.17 16.98 -32.20
CA GLY A 759 -13.14 16.23 -32.92
C GLY A 759 -12.30 15.20 -32.14
N LEU A 760 -11.92 14.11 -32.80
CA LEU A 760 -11.24 12.95 -32.22
C LEU A 760 -9.73 12.94 -32.53
N VAL A 761 -8.88 12.65 -31.54
CA VAL A 761 -7.42 12.58 -31.74
C VAL A 761 -7.00 11.16 -32.14
N ALA A 762 -6.56 10.98 -33.39
CA ALA A 762 -6.11 9.68 -33.91
C ALA A 762 -4.94 9.08 -33.12
N GLY A 763 -3.99 9.93 -32.68
CA GLY A 763 -2.86 9.51 -31.85
C GLY A 763 -3.23 8.95 -30.47
N HIS A 764 -4.48 9.07 -30.06
CA HIS A 764 -4.99 8.44 -28.84
C HIS A 764 -5.73 7.12 -29.12
N THR A 765 -5.96 6.73 -30.36
CA THR A 765 -6.67 5.47 -30.69
C THR A 765 -5.67 4.33 -30.86
N ASN A 766 -5.13 3.86 -29.73
CA ASN A 766 -4.16 2.76 -29.63
C ASN A 766 -4.20 2.10 -28.24
N GLN A 767 -3.49 0.99 -28.11
CA GLN A 767 -3.34 0.23 -26.86
C GLN A 767 -2.14 0.63 -25.99
N ASP A 768 -1.36 1.65 -26.36
CA ASP A 768 -0.14 2.05 -25.63
C ASP A 768 -0.39 2.37 -24.15
N ALA A 769 -1.57 2.90 -23.80
CA ALA A 769 -1.95 3.17 -22.41
C ALA A 769 -2.05 1.88 -21.57
N LEU A 770 -2.52 0.79 -22.19
CA LEU A 770 -2.65 -0.52 -21.58
C LEU A 770 -1.27 -1.20 -21.45
N GLU A 771 -0.43 -1.13 -22.48
CA GLU A 771 0.95 -1.64 -22.42
C GLU A 771 1.81 -0.91 -21.39
N ASN A 772 1.67 0.42 -21.30
CA ASN A 772 2.34 1.22 -20.28
C ASN A 772 1.89 0.81 -18.87
N MET A 773 0.62 0.46 -18.69
CA MET A 773 0.13 -0.10 -17.44
C MET A 773 0.77 -1.45 -17.14
N PHE A 774 0.88 -2.37 -18.11
CA PHE A 774 1.60 -3.63 -17.92
C PHE A 774 3.05 -3.39 -17.51
N GLY A 775 3.73 -2.42 -18.12
CA GLY A 775 5.06 -1.99 -17.70
C GLY A 775 5.12 -1.54 -16.24
N CYS A 776 4.14 -0.74 -15.79
CA CYS A 776 4.02 -0.33 -14.39
C CYS A 776 3.77 -1.50 -13.44
N ILE A 777 2.90 -2.44 -13.84
CA ILE A 777 2.59 -3.65 -13.06
C ILE A 777 3.84 -4.52 -12.90
N ARG A 778 4.61 -4.73 -13.98
CA ARG A 778 5.90 -5.46 -13.93
C ARG A 778 6.94 -4.76 -13.05
N ALA A 779 6.97 -3.42 -13.05
CA ALA A 779 7.88 -2.64 -12.21
C ALA A 779 7.47 -2.58 -10.72
N SER A 780 6.19 -2.83 -10.40
CA SER A 780 5.64 -2.65 -9.06
C SER A 780 6.18 -3.63 -8.00
N ASN A 781 6.78 -4.74 -8.44
CA ASN A 781 7.25 -5.84 -7.59
C ASN A 781 8.78 -5.95 -7.53
N GLY A 782 9.48 -4.83 -7.77
CA GLY A 782 10.95 -4.76 -7.66
C GLY A 782 11.64 -5.62 -8.72
N SER A 783 12.52 -6.52 -8.28
CA SER A 783 13.19 -7.48 -9.18
C SER A 783 12.25 -8.55 -9.74
N ASN A 784 11.04 -8.72 -9.20
CA ASN A 784 10.06 -9.62 -9.79
C ASN A 784 9.31 -8.94 -10.95
N THR A 785 9.86 -9.07 -12.16
CA THR A 785 9.26 -8.51 -13.39
C THR A 785 8.08 -9.33 -13.93
N ASN A 786 7.73 -10.44 -13.27
CA ASN A 786 6.61 -11.31 -13.67
C ASN A 786 5.70 -11.59 -12.47
N PRO A 787 4.66 -10.77 -12.23
CA PRO A 787 3.80 -10.93 -11.06
C PRO A 787 3.02 -12.25 -11.09
N THR A 788 2.63 -12.76 -9.93
CA THR A 788 1.60 -13.82 -9.83
C THR A 788 0.19 -13.21 -9.88
N VAL A 789 -0.84 -14.05 -10.02
CA VAL A 789 -2.26 -13.62 -9.93
C VAL A 789 -2.54 -12.83 -8.66
N LEU A 790 -2.02 -13.28 -7.50
CA LEU A 790 -2.20 -12.57 -6.21
C LEU A 790 -1.54 -11.19 -6.19
N GLN A 791 -0.48 -10.99 -6.95
CA GLN A 791 0.23 -9.71 -7.04
C GLN A 791 -0.40 -8.77 -8.07
N TYR A 792 -1.14 -9.31 -9.05
CA TYR A 792 -1.68 -8.55 -10.16
C TYR A 792 -2.69 -7.48 -9.71
N GLY A 793 -3.79 -7.88 -9.05
CA GLY A 793 -4.82 -6.94 -8.56
C GLY A 793 -4.25 -5.81 -7.68
N PRO A 794 -3.44 -6.09 -6.65
CA PRO A 794 -2.76 -5.05 -5.87
C PRO A 794 -1.81 -4.18 -6.71
N SER A 795 -1.25 -4.67 -7.81
CA SER A 795 -0.42 -3.86 -8.71
C SER A 795 -1.28 -2.91 -9.55
N VAL A 796 -2.45 -3.36 -10.03
CA VAL A 796 -3.45 -2.51 -10.70
C VAL A 796 -3.91 -1.38 -9.78
N ASN A 797 -4.21 -1.65 -8.51
CA ASN A 797 -4.50 -0.62 -7.51
C ASN A 797 -3.39 0.44 -7.40
N GLY A 798 -2.14 -0.02 -7.40
CA GLY A 798 -0.98 0.88 -7.35
C GLY A 798 -0.91 1.79 -8.56
N TYR A 799 -1.19 1.26 -9.74
CA TYR A 799 -1.24 2.02 -10.98
C TYR A 799 -2.35 3.09 -10.96
N ILE A 800 -3.58 2.72 -10.58
CA ILE A 800 -4.72 3.64 -10.51
C ILE A 800 -4.39 4.80 -9.55
N HIS A 801 -4.01 4.49 -8.31
CA HIS A 801 -3.65 5.50 -7.32
C HIS A 801 -2.49 6.41 -7.77
N CYS A 802 -1.52 5.92 -8.54
CA CYS A 802 -0.43 6.77 -9.03
C CYS A 802 -0.88 7.80 -10.06
N ARG A 803 -1.96 7.53 -10.81
CA ARG A 803 -2.50 8.43 -11.83
C ARG A 803 -3.50 9.44 -11.28
N SER A 804 -4.25 9.09 -10.24
CA SER A 804 -5.27 9.94 -9.61
C SER A 804 -4.76 11.31 -9.15
N PHE A 805 -3.48 11.40 -8.76
CA PHE A 805 -2.93 12.60 -8.14
C PHE A 805 -2.19 13.51 -9.13
N LYS A 806 -2.80 14.68 -9.38
CA LYS A 806 -2.17 15.82 -10.07
C LYS A 806 -1.00 16.38 -9.24
N VAL A 807 0.18 15.77 -9.34
CA VAL A 807 1.46 16.36 -8.92
C VAL A 807 2.41 16.27 -10.10
N ARG A 808 3.01 17.42 -10.46
CA ARG A 808 3.94 17.63 -11.58
C ARG A 808 4.68 16.34 -11.98
N ASN A 809 4.41 15.92 -13.22
CA ASN A 809 5.05 14.86 -14.00
C ASN A 809 6.45 14.49 -13.48
N GLY A 810 6.50 13.44 -12.65
CA GLY A 810 7.73 12.72 -12.37
C GLY A 810 8.19 11.94 -13.60
N ASN A 811 9.47 11.58 -13.63
CA ASN A 811 10.17 11.02 -14.80
C ASN A 811 9.52 9.78 -15.45
N SER A 812 8.57 9.11 -14.79
CA SER A 812 7.82 7.97 -15.34
C SER A 812 6.67 8.36 -16.28
N ALA A 813 6.24 9.63 -16.27
CA ALA A 813 5.16 10.15 -17.12
C ALA A 813 5.69 11.01 -18.29
N ARG A 814 7.01 11.05 -18.50
CA ARG A 814 7.66 11.86 -19.57
C ARG A 814 7.66 11.19 -20.95
N LYS A 815 6.97 10.07 -21.13
CA LYS A 815 6.80 9.42 -22.44
C LYS A 815 5.32 9.24 -22.72
N ASN A 816 4.66 10.32 -23.09
CA ASN A 816 3.54 10.34 -24.03
C ASN A 816 3.80 11.51 -24.96
#